data_AF-A0A7V3XBP7-F1
#
_entry.id   AF-A0A7V3XBP7-F1
#
_cell.length_a   1.000
_cell.length_b   1.000
_cell.length_c   1.000
_cell.angle_alpha   90.00
_cell.angle_beta   90.00
_cell.angle_gamma   90.00
#
_symmetry.space_group_name_H-M   'P 1'
#
loop_
_entity.id
_entity.type
_entity.pdbx_description
1 polymer ?
#
loop_
_entity_poly.entity_id
_entity_poly.type
_entity_poly.pdbx_seq_one_letter_code
_entity_poly.pdbx_strand_id
1 'polypeptide(L)'
;MKHKRQRRAYAMRTLTAEMRYLLVLVSILPGLIWMEGSGYLITETPQTRSAPAGHVRASGPELLSSGGPMWGTEGPSTVLSSKGVLATASAQPSLRRPDRAAQAQPRLAFGDLPLSFEANRGQTDERVKFLSRGSGYTLFLTFQEAVLALGRPLPGISSASARDLGPQVPNPRLVVRMKLLNANPEPQIVGLDALSGKSHYFIGRDPKRWRTSIPIYAKVKYRDVYPGVDLIYYGHQGRLEYDFVVAPGVDPKVIQLAFEGGGDPKIDAEGALVLSTSGRDIRLHRPRVYQEINGTPRIIPGHYVLLGPGGPGDGRRTKIGLQVAAYETDKPLIIDPVLSYSTYLGGRSSDASRGIAVDASGNIYVTGFTDSVDFPAANPLQPYGDFTDAFVTKLSPSGSTLVYSTYFGGSNLDTGESIAVDALGNAYVAGTTYSVDFPTVNSFQTALGGFTDAFVAKLNPTGSALAYSTYLGGRDSDSGSSVAVDASGNAYLTGETRSSDFPMANPLQPAPGGGNCGFLDGGILPCYDAFVAKLSPPGSGLIYSTYLGGSDRDKGFGIAVDDLGHAYVTGETHSLDFPIVHPLQPYGGSVDAFVAKLNATGAGLVYSTYLGGSDIDAGNGIALDSSGHAYVTGETRSSNFPVVHPLQPYGGLTDVFVTKLNIAGTGLVYSTYLGGGNLDLVDGIAVDAFGNAYVTGTTYSANFPMANPLDTT
;
A
#
# COMPACT_ATOMS: atom_id res chain seq x y z
N MET A 1 -4.08 -73.22 -16.89
CA MET A 1 -2.75 -73.25 -16.23
C MET A 1 -1.71 -72.78 -17.23
N LYS A 2 -0.78 -71.90 -16.80
CA LYS A 2 0.44 -71.48 -17.52
C LYS A 2 0.27 -71.06 -19.00
N HIS A 3 0.03 -69.76 -19.24
CA HIS A 3 0.74 -68.96 -20.25
C HIS A 3 0.24 -67.51 -20.25
N LYS A 4 1.07 -66.59 -19.74
CA LYS A 4 1.30 -65.21 -20.24
C LYS A 4 2.19 -64.46 -19.23
N ARG A 5 3.46 -64.87 -19.16
CA ARG A 5 4.60 -64.08 -18.71
C ARG A 5 5.58 -64.06 -19.88
N GLN A 6 5.54 -63.01 -20.68
CA GLN A 6 6.64 -62.52 -21.51
C GLN A 6 6.19 -61.20 -22.16
N ARG A 7 7.13 -60.24 -22.22
CA ARG A 7 7.01 -58.82 -22.62
C ARG A 7 6.82 -57.80 -21.49
N ARG A 8 7.80 -57.75 -20.58
CA ARG A 8 8.31 -56.52 -19.92
C ARG A 8 9.76 -56.78 -19.48
N ALA A 9 10.71 -56.64 -20.40
CA ALA A 9 12.15 -56.56 -20.14
C ALA A 9 12.91 -56.33 -21.46
N TYR A 10 12.89 -55.10 -21.97
CA TYR A 10 13.95 -54.59 -22.86
C TYR A 10 13.89 -53.06 -22.85
N ALA A 11 15.06 -52.42 -22.91
CA ALA A 11 15.30 -50.98 -22.80
C ALA A 11 15.32 -50.39 -21.37
N MET A 12 16.19 -50.96 -20.52
CA MET A 12 16.98 -50.18 -19.58
C MET A 12 18.42 -50.23 -20.09
N ARG A 13 18.85 -49.18 -20.80
CA ARG A 13 20.24 -48.75 -21.05
C ARG A 13 20.28 -47.82 -22.27
N THR A 14 20.04 -46.53 -22.01
CA THR A 14 20.67 -45.32 -22.59
C THR A 14 19.72 -44.17 -22.33
N LEU A 15 19.96 -43.44 -21.24
CA LEU A 15 19.55 -42.04 -21.00
C LEU A 15 20.08 -41.66 -19.62
N THR A 16 21.39 -41.53 -19.54
CA THR A 16 22.07 -40.75 -18.50
C THR A 16 22.16 -39.32 -19.02
N ALA A 17 21.78 -38.37 -18.17
CA ALA A 17 21.86 -36.92 -18.35
C ALA A 17 20.88 -36.31 -19.37
N GLU A 18 19.58 -36.24 -19.04
CA GLU A 18 18.63 -35.16 -19.41
C GLU A 18 17.24 -35.45 -18.79
N MET A 19 17.17 -35.55 -17.46
CA MET A 19 15.87 -35.69 -16.77
C MET A 19 15.91 -35.15 -15.34
N ARG A 20 16.47 -33.94 -15.20
CA ARG A 20 16.43 -33.13 -13.98
C ARG A 20 16.02 -31.68 -14.26
N TYR A 21 15.21 -31.41 -15.27
CA TYR A 21 14.60 -30.08 -15.46
C TYR A 21 13.24 -30.24 -16.13
N LEU A 22 12.23 -30.60 -15.34
CA LEU A 22 10.83 -30.46 -15.73
C LEU A 22 9.94 -30.45 -14.47
N LEU A 23 10.11 -29.43 -13.63
CA LEU A 23 9.19 -29.17 -12.51
C LEU A 23 9.30 -27.73 -11.96
N VAL A 24 9.38 -26.73 -12.84
CA VAL A 24 8.93 -25.34 -12.57
C VAL A 24 8.62 -24.71 -13.93
N LEU A 25 7.39 -24.87 -14.41
CA LEU A 25 6.85 -24.15 -15.59
C LEU A 25 5.32 -24.27 -15.58
N VAL A 26 4.69 -23.80 -14.48
CA VAL A 26 3.27 -23.44 -14.43
C VAL A 26 3.12 -22.29 -13.43
N SER A 27 3.24 -21.05 -13.91
CA SER A 27 2.71 -19.85 -13.24
C SER A 27 2.96 -18.61 -14.10
N ILE A 28 2.36 -18.59 -15.30
CA ILE A 28 1.94 -17.35 -15.99
C ILE A 28 0.60 -17.71 -16.66
N LEU A 29 -0.49 -17.66 -15.88
CA LEU A 29 -1.90 -17.81 -16.27
C LEU A 29 -2.73 -17.60 -14.99
N PRO A 30 -3.65 -16.64 -14.89
CA PRO A 30 -4.77 -16.77 -13.99
C PRO A 30 -5.93 -17.45 -14.73
N GLY A 31 -6.49 -18.50 -14.13
CA GLY A 31 -7.74 -19.11 -14.57
C GLY A 31 -7.61 -20.57 -15.00
N LEU A 32 -7.65 -21.48 -14.02
CA LEU A 32 -8.42 -22.73 -14.06
C LEU A 32 -8.27 -23.44 -12.70
N ILE A 33 -9.30 -23.39 -11.85
CA ILE A 33 -9.48 -24.40 -10.80
C ILE A 33 -10.74 -25.19 -11.13
N TRP A 34 -10.57 -26.51 -11.09
CA TRP A 34 -11.54 -27.55 -11.39
C TRP A 34 -12.78 -27.53 -10.49
N MET A 35 -13.94 -27.74 -11.13
CA MET A 35 -15.19 -28.15 -10.51
C MET A 35 -15.19 -29.65 -10.19
N GLU A 36 -15.49 -30.01 -8.95
CA GLU A 36 -16.28 -31.21 -8.59
C GLU A 36 -17.44 -30.66 -7.73
N GLY A 37 -18.72 -30.92 -8.00
CA GLY A 37 -19.32 -32.21 -8.28
C GLY A 37 -20.23 -32.55 -7.10
N SER A 38 -21.47 -32.04 -7.09
CA SER A 38 -22.53 -32.52 -6.21
C SER A 38 -23.85 -32.40 -6.94
N GLY A 39 -24.29 -33.54 -7.48
CA GLY A 39 -25.51 -33.65 -8.25
C GLY A 39 -26.76 -33.59 -7.38
N TYR A 40 -27.86 -33.11 -7.96
CA TYR A 40 -29.20 -33.50 -7.54
C TYR A 40 -30.12 -33.58 -8.76
N LEU A 41 -30.51 -34.82 -9.05
CA LEU A 41 -31.78 -35.32 -9.59
C LEU A 41 -32.43 -34.66 -10.82
N ILE A 42 -32.35 -35.45 -11.90
CA ILE A 42 -33.26 -35.50 -13.05
C ILE A 42 -34.67 -35.87 -12.59
N THR A 43 -35.69 -35.13 -13.04
CA THR A 43 -37.01 -35.68 -13.36
C THR A 43 -37.43 -35.22 -14.75
N GLU A 44 -38.01 -36.16 -15.49
CA GLU A 44 -38.25 -36.15 -16.93
C GLU A 44 -39.56 -35.43 -17.35
N THR A 45 -39.50 -34.76 -18.52
CA THR A 45 -40.50 -34.71 -19.63
C THR A 45 -41.85 -33.97 -19.49
N PRO A 46 -42.57 -33.64 -20.60
CA PRO A 46 -42.12 -33.23 -21.94
C PRO A 46 -42.95 -32.08 -22.60
N GLN A 47 -42.36 -31.50 -23.67
CA GLN A 47 -42.96 -30.94 -24.90
C GLN A 47 -44.09 -29.87 -24.85
N THR A 48 -43.90 -28.77 -25.60
CA THR A 48 -44.57 -28.56 -26.91
C THR A 48 -44.00 -27.34 -27.65
N ARG A 49 -43.86 -27.49 -28.98
CA ARG A 49 -43.60 -26.43 -29.96
C ARG A 49 -44.89 -25.65 -30.25
N SER A 50 -44.82 -24.33 -30.44
CA SER A 50 -45.33 -23.68 -31.65
C SER A 50 -45.02 -22.17 -31.67
N ALA A 51 -44.70 -21.69 -32.86
CA ALA A 51 -44.70 -20.30 -33.32
C ALA A 51 -45.48 -20.29 -34.65
N PRO A 52 -45.70 -19.17 -35.37
CA PRO A 52 -45.94 -17.76 -35.00
C PRO A 52 -47.14 -17.14 -35.78
N ALA A 53 -47.37 -15.82 -35.63
CA ALA A 53 -48.04 -14.82 -36.51
C ALA A 53 -49.01 -13.95 -35.69
N GLY A 54 -49.18 -12.63 -35.87
CA GLY A 54 -48.66 -11.64 -36.81
C GLY A 54 -49.61 -10.42 -36.80
N HIS A 55 -49.05 -9.21 -37.00
CA HIS A 55 -49.69 -7.96 -37.48
C HIS A 55 -50.72 -7.22 -36.58
N VAL A 56 -50.93 -5.90 -36.58
CA VAL A 56 -50.39 -4.67 -37.24
C VAL A 56 -50.98 -3.44 -36.50
N ARG A 57 -50.27 -2.30 -36.58
CA ARG A 57 -50.59 -0.83 -36.41
C ARG A 57 -52.09 -0.41 -36.25
N ALA A 58 -52.48 0.74 -35.68
CA ALA A 58 -51.96 2.11 -35.85
C ALA A 58 -52.67 3.16 -34.94
N SER A 59 -52.07 4.35 -34.86
CA SER A 59 -52.64 5.73 -34.77
C SER A 59 -53.24 6.29 -33.46
N GLY A 60 -52.67 7.43 -33.01
CA GLY A 60 -53.23 8.42 -32.05
C GLY A 60 -54.24 9.37 -32.70
N PRO A 61 -54.36 10.69 -32.36
CA PRO A 61 -53.61 11.53 -31.38
C PRO A 61 -54.47 12.59 -30.59
N GLU A 62 -53.78 13.57 -29.93
CA GLU A 62 -54.19 14.98 -29.59
C GLU A 62 -55.21 15.26 -28.44
N LEU A 63 -55.22 16.36 -27.64
CA LEU A 63 -54.41 17.57 -27.35
C LEU A 63 -55.09 18.38 -26.18
N LEU A 64 -54.32 19.28 -25.51
CA LEU A 64 -54.70 20.55 -24.80
C LEU A 64 -55.49 20.49 -23.46
N SER A 65 -55.41 21.41 -22.47
CA SER A 65 -54.54 22.56 -22.12
C SER A 65 -54.97 23.17 -20.75
N SER A 66 -54.04 23.88 -20.09
CA SER A 66 -54.19 25.13 -19.27
C SER A 66 -55.04 25.23 -17.99
N GLY A 67 -54.44 25.80 -16.93
CA GLY A 67 -55.11 26.74 -16.01
C GLY A 67 -54.64 26.76 -14.53
N GLY A 68 -53.86 27.76 -14.12
CA GLY A 68 -53.88 28.32 -12.74
C GLY A 68 -54.88 29.51 -12.64
N PRO A 69 -54.91 30.39 -11.59
CA PRO A 69 -53.96 30.53 -10.46
C PRO A 69 -54.54 31.02 -9.07
N MET A 70 -53.67 31.14 -8.04
CA MET A 70 -53.49 32.20 -6.97
C MET A 70 -54.47 32.52 -5.77
N TRP A 71 -53.88 32.53 -4.54
CA TRP A 71 -54.04 33.38 -3.29
C TRP A 71 -55.27 33.20 -2.36
N GLY A 72 -55.28 33.37 -1.02
CA GLY A 72 -54.34 33.80 0.04
C GLY A 72 -55.02 33.92 1.45
N THR A 73 -54.21 33.93 2.53
CA THR A 73 -54.30 34.62 3.87
C THR A 73 -55.43 34.46 4.93
N GLU A 74 -54.95 34.23 6.18
CA GLU A 74 -55.32 34.80 7.52
C GLU A 74 -56.43 34.22 8.44
N GLY A 75 -56.11 34.09 9.75
CA GLY A 75 -56.97 33.64 10.89
C GLY A 75 -57.78 34.80 11.52
N PRO A 76 -57.95 34.93 12.87
CA PRO A 76 -57.83 34.02 14.02
C PRO A 76 -59.08 34.04 14.96
N SER A 77 -59.09 33.34 16.12
CA SER A 77 -59.79 33.74 17.38
C SER A 77 -59.61 32.76 18.57
N THR A 78 -59.32 33.35 19.73
CA THR A 78 -59.15 32.82 21.11
C THR A 78 -60.45 32.79 21.94
N VAL A 79 -60.51 32.07 23.10
CA VAL A 79 -61.06 32.52 24.43
C VAL A 79 -60.88 31.46 25.57
N LEU A 80 -60.26 31.91 26.69
CA LEU A 80 -60.36 31.72 28.18
C LEU A 80 -61.07 30.49 28.84
N SER A 81 -60.81 30.01 30.08
CA SER A 81 -60.50 30.66 31.39
C SER A 81 -59.94 29.68 32.48
N SER A 82 -59.04 30.14 33.40
CA SER A 82 -59.13 30.33 34.90
C SER A 82 -59.24 29.08 35.82
N LYS A 83 -58.66 28.90 37.04
CA LYS A 83 -57.97 29.68 38.12
C LYS A 83 -57.05 28.75 38.97
N GLY A 84 -56.10 29.30 39.75
CA GLY A 84 -55.69 28.68 41.04
C GLY A 84 -54.26 28.91 41.61
N VAL A 85 -54.06 30.01 42.36
CA VAL A 85 -53.26 30.23 43.60
C VAL A 85 -51.75 29.87 43.70
N LEU A 86 -51.01 30.84 44.28
CA LEU A 86 -49.57 30.94 44.57
C LEU A 86 -49.02 30.00 45.67
N ALA A 87 -47.78 29.51 45.47
CA ALA A 87 -46.75 29.38 46.51
C ALA A 87 -45.35 29.30 45.89
N THR A 88 -44.44 30.16 46.35
CA THR A 88 -43.04 30.27 45.91
C THR A 88 -42.16 29.17 46.51
N ALA A 89 -41.44 28.43 45.66
CA ALA A 89 -40.25 27.68 46.04
C ALA A 89 -39.19 27.83 44.94
N SER A 90 -38.00 28.29 45.32
CA SER A 90 -36.82 28.42 44.49
C SER A 90 -36.40 27.07 43.91
N ALA A 91 -36.61 26.86 42.61
CA ALA A 91 -36.07 25.71 41.90
C ALA A 91 -34.57 25.93 41.61
N GLN A 92 -33.76 24.98 42.07
CA GLN A 92 -32.34 24.84 41.73
C GLN A 92 -32.16 24.81 40.21
N PRO A 93 -31.06 25.34 39.65
CA PRO A 93 -30.76 25.15 38.24
C PRO A 93 -30.55 23.66 37.99
N SER A 94 -31.38 23.08 37.12
CA SER A 94 -31.18 21.73 36.60
C SER A 94 -29.84 21.69 35.88
N LEU A 95 -28.94 20.80 36.33
CA LEU A 95 -27.72 20.47 35.61
C LEU A 95 -28.11 19.90 34.24
N ARG A 96 -28.04 20.74 33.20
CA ARG A 96 -28.04 20.28 31.81
C ARG A 96 -26.91 19.27 31.64
N ARG A 97 -27.22 18.10 31.09
CA ARG A 97 -26.20 17.18 30.56
C ARG A 97 -25.41 17.92 29.47
N PRO A 98 -24.07 17.80 29.41
CA PRO A 98 -23.31 18.47 28.36
C PRO A 98 -23.62 17.89 26.99
N ASP A 99 -23.70 18.75 25.96
CA ASP A 99 -23.86 18.40 24.56
C ASP A 99 -22.74 17.47 24.06
N ARG A 100 -23.10 16.42 23.29
CA ARG A 100 -22.15 15.49 22.64
C ARG A 100 -21.16 16.17 21.69
N ALA A 101 -21.50 17.35 21.17
CA ALA A 101 -20.62 18.14 20.29
C ALA A 101 -19.44 18.80 21.03
N ALA A 102 -19.57 19.10 22.33
CA ALA A 102 -18.50 19.73 23.11
C ALA A 102 -17.39 18.75 23.57
N GLN A 103 -17.61 17.42 23.42
CA GLN A 103 -16.62 16.39 23.78
C GLN A 103 -15.73 15.94 22.60
N ALA A 104 -16.03 16.37 21.36
CA ALA A 104 -15.29 15.98 20.17
C ALA A 104 -14.05 16.87 19.88
N GLN A 105 -14.00 18.09 20.43
CA GLN A 105 -12.95 19.06 20.13
C GLN A 105 -11.58 18.88 20.83
N PRO A 106 -11.38 18.13 21.94
CA PRO A 106 -10.03 17.91 22.45
C PRO A 106 -9.26 16.82 21.67
N ARG A 107 -9.94 15.80 21.13
CA ARG A 107 -9.28 14.59 20.59
C ARG A 107 -8.42 14.84 19.35
N LEU A 108 -8.74 15.87 18.55
CA LEU A 108 -7.98 16.24 17.35
C LEU A 108 -6.68 17.01 17.65
N ALA A 109 -6.49 17.53 18.87
CA ALA A 109 -5.27 18.24 19.26
C ALA A 109 -4.26 17.37 20.06
N PHE A 110 -4.67 16.19 20.53
CA PHE A 110 -3.80 15.29 21.32
C PHE A 110 -3.06 14.23 20.47
N GLY A 111 -3.51 13.97 19.24
CA GLY A 111 -2.88 13.01 18.32
C GLY A 111 -1.59 13.49 17.67
N ASP A 112 -1.41 14.81 17.56
CA ASP A 112 -0.26 15.48 16.94
C ASP A 112 0.72 16.08 17.95
N LEU A 113 0.53 15.79 19.25
CA LEU A 113 1.50 16.26 20.24
C LEU A 113 2.81 15.50 20.05
N PRO A 114 3.96 16.21 19.99
CA PRO A 114 5.26 15.55 19.92
C PRO A 114 5.39 14.56 21.07
N LEU A 115 6.01 13.41 20.80
CA LEU A 115 6.25 12.38 21.80
C LEU A 115 6.88 13.03 23.03
N SER A 116 6.25 12.84 24.18
CA SER A 116 6.63 13.52 25.41
C SER A 116 6.79 12.52 26.55
N PHE A 117 7.65 12.87 27.50
CA PHE A 117 8.08 11.98 28.56
C PHE A 117 7.58 12.49 29.91
N GLU A 118 6.77 11.69 30.58
CA GLU A 118 6.24 11.99 31.91
C GLU A 118 7.15 11.40 32.99
N ALA A 119 7.54 12.21 33.97
CA ALA A 119 8.28 11.69 35.13
C ALA A 119 7.38 10.79 35.99
N ASN A 120 7.88 9.64 36.44
CA ASN A 120 7.15 8.80 37.38
C ASN A 120 7.19 9.40 38.79
N ARG A 121 6.02 9.77 39.32
CA ARG A 121 5.76 10.23 40.69
C ARG A 121 4.83 9.26 41.43
N GLY A 122 4.85 7.98 41.04
CA GLY A 122 4.04 6.91 41.60
C GLY A 122 2.69 6.71 40.91
N GLN A 123 2.55 7.14 39.65
CA GLN A 123 1.39 6.83 38.80
C GLN A 123 1.51 5.46 38.12
N THR A 124 2.70 4.88 38.09
CA THR A 124 2.98 3.55 37.53
C THR A 124 4.03 2.84 38.41
N ASP A 125 4.43 1.64 38.01
CA ASP A 125 5.42 0.81 38.70
C ASP A 125 6.69 1.61 39.07
N GLU A 126 7.17 1.48 40.31
CA GLU A 126 8.27 2.28 40.88
C GLU A 126 9.62 2.13 40.15
N ARG A 127 9.77 1.05 39.37
CA ARG A 127 10.96 0.82 38.54
C ARG A 127 11.02 1.78 37.35
N VAL A 128 9.88 2.27 36.89
CA VAL A 128 9.78 3.23 35.80
C VAL A 128 10.21 4.61 36.31
N LYS A 129 11.08 5.29 35.57
CA LYS A 129 11.55 6.65 35.86
C LYS A 129 10.86 7.68 34.97
N PHE A 130 10.71 7.34 33.69
CA PHE A 130 9.91 8.08 32.74
C PHE A 130 9.01 7.12 31.97
N LEU A 131 7.86 7.61 31.54
CA LEU A 131 7.05 6.89 30.56
C LEU A 131 6.65 7.83 29.43
N SER A 132 6.48 7.24 28.25
CA SER A 132 5.93 7.92 27.09
C SER A 132 4.84 7.07 26.45
N ARG A 133 3.89 7.72 25.80
CA ARG A 133 2.77 7.07 25.13
C ARG A 133 2.74 7.57 23.70
N GLY A 134 2.95 6.66 22.76
CA GLY A 134 2.81 6.92 21.34
C GLY A 134 1.58 6.22 20.77
N SER A 135 1.30 6.46 19.49
CA SER A 135 0.23 5.76 18.78
C SER A 135 0.52 4.26 18.74
N GLY A 136 -0.28 3.46 19.46
CA GLY A 136 -0.19 1.99 19.45
C GLY A 136 0.80 1.37 20.45
N TYR A 137 1.53 2.17 21.24
CA TYR A 137 2.49 1.66 22.21
C TYR A 137 2.60 2.49 23.50
N THR A 138 3.14 1.87 24.55
CA THR A 138 3.63 2.59 25.74
C THR A 138 5.10 2.23 25.96
N LEU A 139 5.92 3.26 26.09
CA LEU A 139 7.32 3.15 26.46
C LEU A 139 7.47 3.36 27.97
N PHE A 140 8.14 2.43 28.63
CA PHE A 140 8.59 2.59 30.00
C PHE A 140 10.11 2.64 30.05
N LEU A 141 10.64 3.72 30.58
CA LEU A 141 12.07 3.96 30.75
C LEU A 141 12.45 3.69 32.21
N THR A 142 13.29 2.68 32.43
CA THR A 142 13.81 2.28 33.75
C THR A 142 15.30 2.59 33.84
N PHE A 143 15.99 2.20 34.92
CA PHE A 143 17.44 2.43 35.00
C PHE A 143 18.25 1.69 33.91
N GLN A 144 17.85 0.49 33.53
CA GLN A 144 18.66 -0.40 32.67
C GLN A 144 17.87 -0.95 31.47
N GLU A 145 16.56 -0.71 31.40
CA GLU A 145 15.70 -1.22 30.34
C GLU A 145 14.82 -0.12 29.75
N ALA A 146 14.68 -0.14 28.43
CA ALA A 146 13.57 0.46 27.73
C ALA A 146 12.56 -0.64 27.36
N VAL A 147 11.34 -0.52 27.87
CA VAL A 147 10.28 -1.51 27.68
C VAL A 147 9.22 -0.93 26.77
N LEU A 148 9.07 -1.53 25.59
CA LEU A 148 8.06 -1.19 24.60
C LEU A 148 6.92 -2.19 24.68
N ALA A 149 5.77 -1.75 25.19
CA ALA A 149 4.55 -2.54 25.20
C ALA A 149 3.67 -2.15 24.00
N LEU A 150 3.49 -3.07 23.06
CA LEU A 150 2.72 -2.90 21.83
C LEU A 150 1.29 -3.46 21.99
N GLY A 151 0.29 -2.73 21.49
CA GLY A 151 -1.13 -3.13 21.49
C GLY A 151 -2.01 -2.30 22.43
N ARG A 152 -3.31 -2.19 22.10
CA ARG A 152 -4.29 -1.46 22.94
C ARG A 152 -4.61 -2.25 24.21
N PRO A 153 -4.77 -1.59 25.38
CA PRO A 153 -5.35 -2.25 26.54
C PRO A 153 -6.77 -2.73 26.21
N LEU A 154 -7.05 -4.02 26.43
CA LEU A 154 -8.43 -4.50 26.50
C LEU A 154 -9.12 -3.77 27.67
N PRO A 155 -10.32 -3.20 27.48
CA PRO A 155 -11.08 -2.64 28.58
C PRO A 155 -11.46 -3.75 29.58
N GLY A 156 -11.08 -3.63 30.86
CA GLY A 156 -11.71 -4.38 31.95
C GLY A 156 -10.89 -5.45 32.66
N ILE A 157 -9.66 -5.78 32.24
CA ILE A 157 -8.84 -6.77 32.97
C ILE A 157 -7.83 -6.05 33.87
N SER A 158 -8.07 -6.08 35.19
CA SER A 158 -7.11 -5.57 36.17
C SER A 158 -5.87 -6.48 36.24
N SER A 159 -4.69 -5.89 36.48
CA SER A 159 -3.40 -6.60 36.56
C SER A 159 -3.33 -7.68 37.66
N ALA A 160 -4.34 -7.79 38.52
CA ALA A 160 -4.42 -8.80 39.57
C ALA A 160 -4.92 -10.16 39.07
N SER A 161 -5.71 -10.23 37.98
CA SER A 161 -6.35 -11.46 37.50
C SER A 161 -5.53 -12.24 36.46
N ALA A 162 -4.34 -11.75 36.08
CA ALA A 162 -3.47 -12.41 35.10
C ALA A 162 -2.60 -13.54 35.71
N ARG A 163 -2.63 -13.73 37.04
CA ARG A 163 -1.86 -14.78 37.72
C ARG A 163 -2.59 -16.13 37.82
N ASP A 164 -3.91 -16.17 37.60
CA ASP A 164 -4.74 -17.38 37.79
C ASP A 164 -5.21 -18.05 36.48
N LEU A 165 -4.69 -17.61 35.33
CA LEU A 165 -4.96 -18.25 34.04
C LEU A 165 -3.72 -19.03 33.59
N GLY A 166 -3.88 -20.36 33.49
CA GLY A 166 -2.85 -21.27 32.95
C GLY A 166 -2.43 -20.93 31.52
N PRO A 167 -1.47 -21.68 30.94
CA PRO A 167 -0.69 -21.29 29.75
C PRO A 167 -1.44 -21.33 28.40
N GLN A 168 -2.75 -21.08 28.35
CA GLN A 168 -3.60 -21.27 27.17
C GLN A 168 -4.37 -20.00 26.73
N VAL A 169 -4.02 -18.81 27.23
CA VAL A 169 -4.48 -17.53 26.64
C VAL A 169 -3.29 -16.87 25.93
N PRO A 170 -3.33 -16.66 24.60
CA PRO A 170 -2.31 -15.86 23.92
C PRO A 170 -2.32 -14.45 24.53
N ASN A 171 -1.21 -14.07 25.14
CA ASN A 171 -1.08 -12.74 25.76
C ASN A 171 -1.18 -11.67 24.64
N PRO A 172 -2.20 -10.80 24.61
CA PRO A 172 -2.47 -9.91 23.48
C PRO A 172 -1.53 -8.68 23.42
N ARG A 173 -0.42 -8.72 24.14
CA ARG A 173 0.60 -7.65 24.18
C ARG A 173 1.95 -8.23 23.76
N LEU A 174 2.45 -7.80 22.61
CA LEU A 174 3.85 -7.96 22.27
C LEU A 174 4.65 -6.97 23.14
N VAL A 175 5.53 -7.48 24.00
CA VAL A 175 6.38 -6.66 24.86
C VAL A 175 7.81 -6.89 24.47
N VAL A 176 8.45 -5.85 23.93
CA VAL A 176 9.88 -5.88 23.59
C VAL A 176 10.65 -5.12 24.65
N ARG A 177 11.73 -5.69 25.17
CA ARG A 177 12.60 -5.01 26.13
C ARG A 177 13.99 -4.87 25.54
N MET A 178 14.47 -3.64 25.42
CA MET A 178 15.89 -3.38 25.18
C MET A 178 16.58 -3.23 26.53
N LYS A 179 17.60 -4.06 26.78
CA LYS A 179 18.43 -4.00 27.98
C LYS A 179 19.79 -3.43 27.64
N LEU A 180 20.27 -2.52 28.49
CA LEU A 180 21.62 -1.96 28.44
C LEU A 180 22.53 -2.84 29.30
N LEU A 181 23.34 -3.68 28.66
CA LEU A 181 24.22 -4.63 29.35
C LEU A 181 25.47 -3.93 29.86
N ASN A 182 25.90 -4.24 31.08
CA ASN A 182 27.06 -3.63 31.75
C ASN A 182 26.99 -2.09 31.88
N ALA A 183 25.80 -1.52 31.68
CA ALA A 183 25.55 -0.11 31.91
C ALA A 183 25.64 0.21 33.40
N ASN A 184 25.82 1.49 33.71
CA ASN A 184 25.64 2.00 35.05
C ASN A 184 24.29 1.50 35.60
N PRO A 185 24.25 0.84 36.77
CA PRO A 185 23.02 0.24 37.26
C PRO A 185 21.99 1.27 37.73
N GLU A 186 22.44 2.49 38.05
CA GLU A 186 21.61 3.62 38.49
C GLU A 186 22.11 4.93 37.85
N PRO A 187 21.98 5.09 36.53
CA PRO A 187 22.46 6.29 35.84
C PRO A 187 21.65 7.51 36.30
N GLN A 188 22.25 8.70 36.20
CA GLN A 188 21.51 9.92 36.44
C GLN A 188 20.57 10.16 35.26
N ILE A 189 19.27 9.94 35.46
CA ILE A 189 18.23 10.14 34.45
C ILE A 189 17.56 11.49 34.69
N VAL A 190 17.63 12.37 33.70
CA VAL A 190 17.04 13.72 33.75
C VAL A 190 16.13 13.95 32.56
N GLY A 191 14.99 14.60 32.81
CA GLY A 191 14.17 15.16 31.74
C GLY A 191 14.82 16.46 31.24
N LEU A 192 14.89 16.64 29.92
CA LEU A 192 15.36 17.86 29.28
C LEU A 192 14.20 18.53 28.54
N ASP A 193 14.33 19.83 28.29
CA ASP A 193 13.35 20.60 27.53
C ASP A 193 11.93 20.46 28.11
N ALA A 194 11.77 20.94 29.35
CA ALA A 194 10.52 20.85 30.09
C ALA A 194 9.37 21.51 29.31
N LEU A 195 8.30 20.76 29.10
CA LEU A 195 7.13 21.24 28.40
C LEU A 195 6.19 21.97 29.35
N SER A 196 5.40 22.91 28.81
CA SER A 196 4.41 23.68 29.56
C SER A 196 3.27 22.81 30.12
N GLY A 197 2.97 21.69 29.45
CA GLY A 197 1.96 20.72 29.86
C GLY A 197 2.30 19.98 31.17
N LYS A 198 1.26 19.55 31.88
CA LYS A 198 1.34 18.72 33.09
C LYS A 198 0.35 17.56 33.01
N SER A 199 0.73 16.40 33.56
CA SER A 199 -0.15 15.24 33.66
C SER A 199 -0.76 15.11 35.06
N HIS A 200 -2.02 14.68 35.11
CA HIS A 200 -2.79 14.50 36.33
C HIS A 200 -3.51 13.14 36.30
N TYR A 201 -3.42 12.39 37.40
CA TYR A 201 -3.97 11.05 37.57
C TYR A 201 -4.91 11.03 38.77
N PHE A 202 -6.21 10.95 38.49
CA PHE A 202 -7.28 10.84 39.49
C PHE A 202 -7.80 9.40 39.56
N ILE A 203 -6.96 8.48 40.04
CA ILE A 203 -7.27 7.04 40.04
C ILE A 203 -7.98 6.65 41.35
N GLY A 204 -9.21 6.15 41.23
CA GLY A 204 -10.01 5.71 42.37
C GLY A 204 -10.59 6.85 43.20
N ARG A 205 -11.25 6.49 44.32
CA ARG A 205 -12.03 7.42 45.17
C ARG A 205 -11.23 8.07 46.31
N ASP A 206 -9.97 7.69 46.50
CA ASP A 206 -9.10 8.22 47.56
C ASP A 206 -8.21 9.36 47.01
N PRO A 207 -8.43 10.63 47.41
CA PRO A 207 -7.62 11.75 46.95
C PRO A 207 -6.14 11.65 47.29
N LYS A 208 -5.76 10.88 48.34
CA LYS A 208 -4.34 10.64 48.68
C LYS A 208 -3.62 9.80 47.62
N ARG A 209 -4.37 9.07 46.80
CA ARG A 209 -3.85 8.28 45.68
C ARG A 209 -3.79 9.06 44.36
N TRP A 210 -4.33 10.27 44.32
CA TRP A 210 -4.22 11.13 43.15
C TRP A 210 -2.78 11.65 43.00
N ARG A 211 -2.37 11.86 41.74
CA ARG A 211 -1.08 12.48 41.40
C ARG A 211 -1.36 13.65 40.48
N THR A 212 -0.96 14.85 40.86
CA THR A 212 -1.22 16.07 40.10
C THR A 212 0.08 16.78 39.77
N SER A 213 0.05 17.63 38.73
CA SER A 213 1.15 18.50 38.35
C SER A 213 2.44 17.74 38.00
N ILE A 214 2.31 16.56 37.39
CA ILE A 214 3.46 15.77 36.97
C ILE A 214 4.13 16.49 35.80
N PRO A 215 5.45 16.78 35.87
CA PRO A 215 6.17 17.44 34.79
C PRO A 215 6.35 16.52 33.58
N ILE A 216 6.32 17.13 32.40
CA ILE A 216 6.50 16.49 31.09
C ILE A 216 7.70 17.14 30.40
N TYR A 217 8.45 16.36 29.63
CA TYR A 217 9.71 16.75 28.98
C TYR A 217 9.72 16.32 27.50
N ALA A 218 10.45 17.04 26.64
CA ALA A 218 10.60 16.64 25.24
C ALA A 218 11.67 15.55 25.05
N LYS A 219 12.64 15.46 25.97
CA LYS A 219 13.70 14.44 25.94
C LYS A 219 13.98 13.87 27.31
N VAL A 220 14.51 12.65 27.35
CA VAL A 220 15.05 12.03 28.57
C VAL A 220 16.49 11.66 28.32
N LYS A 221 17.39 12.25 29.12
CA LYS A 221 18.82 11.98 29.05
C LYS A 221 19.25 11.10 30.22
N TYR A 222 19.88 9.99 29.89
CA TYR A 222 20.64 9.15 30.79
C TYR A 222 22.08 9.63 30.70
N ARG A 223 22.59 10.19 31.80
CA ARG A 223 23.99 10.63 31.87
C ARG A 223 24.89 9.49 32.30
N ASP A 224 26.03 9.37 31.63
CA ASP A 224 27.02 8.31 31.89
C ASP A 224 26.35 6.94 32.03
N VAL A 225 25.49 6.62 31.05
CA VAL A 225 24.84 5.30 30.99
C VAL A 225 25.87 4.21 30.78
N TYR A 226 26.94 4.55 30.06
CA TYR A 226 28.26 3.94 30.18
C TYR A 226 29.25 5.05 30.55
N PRO A 227 30.43 4.73 31.12
CA PRO A 227 31.45 5.74 31.39
C PRO A 227 31.76 6.58 30.13
N GLY A 228 31.42 7.87 30.14
CA GLY A 228 31.61 8.78 29.01
C GLY A 228 30.65 8.58 27.83
N VAL A 229 29.53 7.87 28.02
CA VAL A 229 28.46 7.75 27.03
C VAL A 229 27.13 8.17 27.64
N ASP A 230 26.49 9.14 27.02
CA ASP A 230 25.12 9.51 27.33
C ASP A 230 24.14 8.80 26.39
N LEU A 231 22.92 8.52 26.87
CA LEU A 231 21.82 8.03 26.05
C LEU A 231 20.65 9.00 26.12
N ILE A 232 20.17 9.45 24.97
CA ILE A 232 19.12 10.47 24.88
C ILE A 232 17.93 9.87 24.13
N TYR A 233 16.78 9.77 24.80
CA TYR A 233 15.51 9.44 24.15
C TYR A 233 14.77 10.72 23.79
N TYR A 234 14.21 10.78 22.59
CA TYR A 234 13.44 11.92 22.12
C TYR A 234 12.38 11.50 21.11
N GLY A 235 11.49 12.45 20.81
CA GLY A 235 10.49 12.30 19.75
C GLY A 235 10.92 12.98 18.47
N HIS A 236 10.81 12.29 17.34
CA HIS A 236 10.87 12.91 16.01
C HIS A 236 9.62 12.50 15.22
N GLN A 237 8.83 13.48 14.78
CA GLN A 237 7.53 13.26 14.13
C GLN A 237 6.58 12.31 14.91
N GLY A 238 6.60 12.37 16.24
CA GLY A 238 5.76 11.52 17.12
C GLY A 238 6.26 10.08 17.30
N ARG A 239 7.39 9.71 16.69
CA ARG A 239 8.06 8.42 16.85
C ARG A 239 9.17 8.50 17.89
N LEU A 240 9.43 7.38 18.56
CA LEU A 240 10.53 7.26 19.52
C LEU A 240 11.84 7.08 18.76
N GLU A 241 12.79 7.97 19.01
CA GLU A 241 14.18 7.86 18.58
C GLU A 241 15.09 7.90 19.81
N TYR A 242 16.32 7.42 19.66
CA TYR A 242 17.33 7.53 20.71
C TYR A 242 18.75 7.59 20.14
N ASP A 243 19.59 8.41 20.76
CA ASP A 243 21.00 8.55 20.39
C ASP A 243 21.91 8.05 21.51
N PHE A 244 22.97 7.34 21.16
CA PHE A 244 24.16 7.27 22.01
C PHE A 244 25.11 8.41 21.66
N VAL A 245 25.45 9.24 22.64
CA VAL A 245 26.42 10.33 22.53
C VAL A 245 27.69 9.88 23.23
N VAL A 246 28.68 9.49 22.43
CA VAL A 246 29.98 8.99 22.90
C VAL A 246 30.95 10.16 23.01
N ALA A 247 31.47 10.40 24.22
CA ALA A 247 32.41 11.49 24.46
C ALA A 247 33.76 11.25 23.75
N PRO A 248 34.56 12.32 23.49
CA PRO A 248 35.91 12.18 22.97
C PRO A 248 36.75 11.18 23.75
N GLY A 249 37.46 10.31 23.05
CA GLY A 249 38.36 9.29 23.60
C GLY A 249 37.67 8.03 24.12
N VAL A 250 36.34 7.96 24.11
CA VAL A 250 35.59 6.77 24.56
C VAL A 250 35.41 5.79 23.39
N ASP A 251 35.64 4.51 23.66
CA ASP A 251 35.43 3.43 22.69
C ASP A 251 33.93 3.06 22.64
N PRO A 252 33.23 3.20 21.50
CA PRO A 252 31.81 2.86 21.37
C PRO A 252 31.51 1.37 21.63
N LYS A 253 32.51 0.48 21.62
CA LYS A 253 32.34 -0.95 21.94
C LYS A 253 31.87 -1.23 23.37
N VAL A 254 31.92 -0.24 24.26
CA VAL A 254 31.34 -0.36 25.61
C VAL A 254 29.81 -0.50 25.56
N ILE A 255 29.16 -0.04 24.48
CA ILE A 255 27.71 -0.13 24.30
C ILE A 255 27.35 -1.57 23.93
N GLN A 256 26.62 -2.23 24.81
CA GLN A 256 26.16 -3.60 24.62
C GLN A 256 24.68 -3.71 24.96
N LEU A 257 23.91 -4.30 24.04
CA LEU A 257 22.46 -4.42 24.13
C LEU A 257 22.05 -5.89 24.20
N ALA A 258 20.89 -6.15 24.80
CA ALA A 258 20.16 -7.40 24.63
C ALA A 258 18.66 -7.11 24.47
N PHE A 259 17.96 -7.98 23.75
CA PHE A 259 16.52 -7.84 23.56
C PHE A 259 15.75 -9.01 24.19
N GLU A 260 14.56 -8.72 24.70
CA GLU A 260 13.59 -9.69 25.22
C GLU A 260 12.25 -9.54 24.50
N GLY A 261 11.52 -10.65 24.36
CA GLY A 261 10.15 -10.64 23.84
C GLY A 261 10.07 -10.65 22.31
N GLY A 262 11.21 -10.76 21.64
CA GLY A 262 11.34 -11.26 20.28
C GLY A 262 12.19 -12.53 20.22
N GLY A 263 12.25 -13.16 19.05
CA GLY A 263 13.10 -14.30 18.75
C GLY A 263 14.58 -13.93 18.77
N ASP A 264 15.45 -14.92 18.58
CA ASP A 264 16.89 -14.73 18.66
C ASP A 264 17.36 -13.64 17.70
N PRO A 265 18.14 -12.64 18.18
CA PRO A 265 18.57 -11.54 17.34
C PRO A 265 19.50 -12.04 16.24
N LYS A 266 19.27 -11.52 15.04
CA LYS A 266 20.12 -11.75 13.87
C LYS A 266 20.61 -10.41 13.35
N ILE A 267 21.81 -10.43 12.78
CA ILE A 267 22.30 -9.34 11.96
C ILE A 267 22.12 -9.80 10.52
N ASP A 268 21.29 -9.07 9.78
CA ASP A 268 21.18 -9.25 8.34
C ASP A 268 22.48 -8.77 7.68
N ALA A 269 22.64 -9.05 6.40
CA ALA A 269 23.93 -8.82 5.78
C ALA A 269 24.19 -7.30 5.47
N GLU A 270 23.24 -6.42 5.77
CA GLU A 270 23.33 -4.95 5.77
C GLU A 270 23.86 -4.38 7.08
N GLY A 271 23.93 -5.21 8.10
CA GLY A 271 24.29 -4.77 9.43
C GLY A 271 23.14 -4.19 10.23
N ALA A 272 21.89 -4.45 9.82
CA ALA A 272 20.69 -4.17 10.60
C ALA A 272 20.39 -5.32 11.57
N LEU A 273 19.73 -4.98 12.68
CA LEU A 273 19.38 -5.91 13.75
C LEU A 273 17.92 -6.34 13.58
N VAL A 274 17.70 -7.64 13.40
CA VAL A 274 16.38 -8.25 13.21
C VAL A 274 15.99 -9.07 14.42
N LEU A 275 14.76 -8.84 14.93
CA LEU A 275 14.12 -9.60 15.99
C LEU A 275 12.82 -10.21 15.45
N SER A 276 12.78 -11.53 15.26
CA SER A 276 11.59 -12.21 14.72
C SER A 276 10.59 -12.58 15.80
N THR A 277 9.36 -12.08 15.74
CA THR A 277 8.35 -12.25 16.80
C THR A 277 7.06 -12.85 16.23
N SER A 278 6.64 -14.06 16.63
CA SER A 278 5.32 -14.68 16.30
C SER A 278 4.62 -14.21 14.99
N GLY A 279 5.32 -14.22 13.85
CA GLY A 279 4.82 -13.78 12.53
C GLY A 279 5.10 -12.32 12.11
N ARG A 280 5.95 -11.58 12.82
CA ARG A 280 6.33 -10.18 12.55
C ARG A 280 7.80 -9.93 12.88
N ASP A 281 8.53 -9.27 11.98
CA ASP A 281 9.91 -8.85 12.24
C ASP A 281 9.97 -7.41 12.75
N ILE A 282 10.79 -7.20 13.78
CA ILE A 282 11.21 -5.87 14.22
C ILE A 282 12.63 -5.66 13.73
N ARG A 283 12.84 -4.67 12.86
CA ARG A 283 14.14 -4.37 12.25
C ARG A 283 14.62 -3.00 12.71
N LEU A 284 15.78 -2.95 13.36
CA LEU A 284 16.52 -1.70 13.52
C LEU A 284 17.49 -1.61 12.36
N HIS A 285 17.35 -0.59 11.48
CA HIS A 285 18.31 -0.41 10.40
C HIS A 285 19.72 -0.19 10.96
N ARG A 286 20.73 -0.39 10.13
CA ARG A 286 22.11 -0.04 10.47
C ARG A 286 22.14 1.39 11.06
N PRO A 287 22.87 1.60 12.17
CA PRO A 287 22.87 2.90 12.82
C PRO A 287 23.50 3.95 11.91
N ARG A 288 22.88 5.13 11.87
CA ARG A 288 23.48 6.32 11.31
C ARG A 288 24.51 6.85 12.31
N VAL A 289 25.78 6.61 12.01
CA VAL A 289 26.89 7.09 12.86
C VAL A 289 27.50 8.34 12.24
N TYR A 290 27.72 9.40 13.02
CA TYR A 290 28.29 10.64 12.51
C TYR A 290 29.03 11.47 13.57
N GLN A 291 29.87 12.38 13.08
CA GLN A 291 30.51 13.44 13.88
C GLN A 291 30.13 14.80 13.31
N GLU A 292 29.91 15.77 14.18
CA GLU A 292 29.78 17.16 13.74
C GLU A 292 31.15 17.79 13.55
N ILE A 293 31.46 18.19 12.31
CA ILE A 293 32.69 18.88 11.96
C ILE A 293 32.30 20.24 11.37
N ASN A 294 32.69 21.32 12.05
CA ASN A 294 32.36 22.70 11.65
C ASN A 294 30.85 22.92 11.42
N GLY A 295 29.99 22.29 12.23
CA GLY A 295 28.53 22.37 12.11
C GLY A 295 27.92 21.52 10.99
N THR A 296 28.70 20.67 10.32
CA THR A 296 28.21 19.74 9.29
C THR A 296 28.38 18.29 9.74
N PRO A 297 27.36 17.42 9.60
CA PRO A 297 27.47 16.01 9.96
C PRO A 297 28.32 15.25 8.93
N ARG A 298 29.41 14.62 9.39
CA ARG A 298 30.22 13.67 8.62
C ARG A 298 29.78 12.25 8.98
N ILE A 299 29.22 11.52 8.02
CA ILE A 299 28.79 10.13 8.20
C ILE A 299 30.01 9.20 8.31
N ILE A 300 29.94 8.27 9.26
CA ILE A 300 30.91 7.22 9.50
C ILE A 300 30.19 5.88 9.34
N PRO A 301 30.72 4.92 8.56
CA PRO A 301 30.12 3.61 8.47
C PRO A 301 30.03 2.91 9.83
N GLY A 302 28.87 2.35 10.16
CA GLY A 302 28.65 1.57 11.37
C GLY A 302 27.57 0.50 11.17
N HIS A 303 27.65 -0.58 11.95
CA HIS A 303 26.68 -1.69 11.93
C HIS A 303 26.60 -2.39 13.29
N TYR A 304 25.53 -3.17 13.49
CA TYR A 304 25.38 -4.03 14.65
C TYR A 304 26.20 -5.32 14.52
N VAL A 305 26.64 -5.89 15.64
CA VAL A 305 27.37 -7.18 15.68
C VAL A 305 26.86 -8.07 16.82
N LEU A 306 26.82 -9.39 16.61
CA LEU A 306 26.55 -10.34 17.71
C LEU A 306 27.86 -10.64 18.45
N LEU A 307 27.87 -10.43 19.77
CA LEU A 307 29.03 -10.65 20.65
C LEU A 307 28.99 -12.01 21.37
N GLY A 308 28.08 -12.89 20.95
CA GLY A 308 27.87 -14.22 21.54
C GLY A 308 26.85 -14.23 22.69
N PRO A 309 26.64 -15.40 23.33
CA PRO A 309 25.69 -15.55 24.41
C PRO A 309 26.13 -14.72 25.62
N GLY A 310 25.15 -14.13 26.26
CA GLY A 310 25.32 -13.40 27.50
C GLY A 310 25.65 -14.29 28.70
N GLY A 311 26.08 -13.66 29.79
CA GLY A 311 26.38 -14.32 31.06
C GLY A 311 25.12 -14.71 31.86
N PRO A 312 25.28 -15.32 33.05
CA PRO A 312 24.13 -15.73 33.86
C PRO A 312 23.18 -14.58 34.26
N GLY A 313 23.70 -13.34 34.35
CA GLY A 313 22.95 -12.16 34.75
C GLY A 313 22.08 -11.51 33.66
N ASP A 314 22.28 -11.85 32.38
CA ASP A 314 21.51 -11.29 31.25
C ASP A 314 20.49 -12.29 30.67
N GLY A 315 20.27 -13.40 31.38
CA GLY A 315 19.38 -14.47 30.95
C GLY A 315 19.95 -15.34 29.83
N ARG A 316 21.29 -15.34 29.63
CA ARG A 316 22.01 -16.01 28.53
C ARG A 316 21.61 -15.51 27.15
N ARG A 317 21.12 -14.27 27.06
CA ARG A 317 20.64 -13.69 25.80
C ARG A 317 21.80 -13.24 24.94
N THR A 318 21.63 -13.30 23.63
CA THR A 318 22.66 -12.85 22.70
C THR A 318 22.97 -11.37 22.92
N LYS A 319 24.26 -11.09 23.16
CA LYS A 319 24.77 -9.73 23.32
C LYS A 319 24.94 -9.10 21.95
N ILE A 320 24.50 -7.87 21.80
CA ILE A 320 24.61 -7.09 20.57
C ILE A 320 25.53 -5.91 20.84
N GLY A 321 26.54 -5.73 20.00
CA GLY A 321 27.45 -4.60 20.03
C GLY A 321 27.33 -3.74 18.78
N LEU A 322 28.19 -2.73 18.71
CA LEU A 322 28.33 -1.83 17.57
C LEU A 322 29.75 -1.90 17.03
N GLN A 323 29.88 -1.97 15.72
CA GLN A 323 31.15 -1.82 15.03
C GLN A 323 31.11 -0.53 14.21
N VAL A 324 32.05 0.36 14.46
CA VAL A 324 32.16 1.67 13.81
C VAL A 324 33.51 1.76 13.10
N ALA A 325 33.51 2.31 11.89
CA ALA A 325 34.72 2.58 11.13
C ALA A 325 35.60 3.64 11.82
N ALA A 326 36.81 3.89 11.30
CA ALA A 326 37.72 4.88 11.86
C ALA A 326 37.08 6.29 11.87
N TYR A 327 37.25 7.00 13.00
CA TYR A 327 36.69 8.32 13.26
C TYR A 327 37.68 9.20 14.03
N GLU A 328 37.41 10.50 14.13
CA GLU A 328 38.26 11.46 14.86
C GLU A 328 37.99 11.34 16.36
N THR A 329 38.85 10.64 17.10
CA THR A 329 38.59 10.29 18.51
C THR A 329 38.58 11.48 19.47
N ASP A 330 39.05 12.65 19.05
CA ASP A 330 39.03 13.91 19.81
C ASP A 330 37.68 14.65 19.70
N LYS A 331 36.74 14.14 18.90
CA LYS A 331 35.38 14.68 18.73
C LYS A 331 34.32 13.70 19.25
N PRO A 332 33.17 14.19 19.74
CA PRO A 332 32.04 13.34 20.08
C PRO A 332 31.56 12.54 18.86
N LEU A 333 31.11 11.31 19.11
CA LEU A 333 30.52 10.42 18.09
C LEU A 333 29.04 10.21 18.44
N ILE A 334 28.15 10.45 17.47
CA ILE A 334 26.71 10.24 17.61
C ILE A 334 26.33 8.97 16.87
N ILE A 335 25.62 8.08 17.55
CA ILE A 335 25.10 6.83 16.99
C ILE A 335 23.57 6.88 17.11
N ASP A 336 22.91 7.00 15.97
CA ASP A 336 21.45 7.14 15.81
C ASP A 336 20.88 5.93 15.05
N PRO A 337 20.25 4.96 15.73
CA PRO A 337 19.53 3.86 15.10
C PRO A 337 18.27 4.31 14.35
N VAL A 338 18.23 4.14 13.02
CA VAL A 338 17.06 4.50 12.22
C VAL A 338 16.01 3.38 12.23
N LEU A 339 14.81 3.67 12.74
CA LEU A 339 13.61 2.84 12.59
C LEU A 339 12.51 3.71 11.94
N SER A 340 12.22 3.52 10.65
CA SER A 340 11.11 4.25 10.01
C SER A 340 9.76 3.71 10.50
N TYR A 341 9.37 2.52 10.06
CA TYR A 341 8.34 1.63 10.62
C TYR A 341 8.16 0.49 9.60
N SER A 342 7.61 -0.64 10.03
CA SER A 342 7.02 -1.65 9.16
C SER A 342 5.71 -2.10 9.78
N THR A 343 4.73 -2.41 8.96
CA THR A 343 3.44 -2.93 9.44
C THR A 343 2.89 -3.92 8.43
N TYR A 344 2.04 -4.83 8.91
CA TYR A 344 1.30 -5.76 8.06
C TYR A 344 -0.09 -5.18 7.79
N LEU A 345 -0.54 -5.25 6.54
CA LEU A 345 -1.88 -4.90 6.11
C LEU A 345 -2.50 -6.13 5.44
N GLY A 346 -3.36 -6.83 6.17
CA GLY A 346 -3.96 -8.11 5.76
C GLY A 346 -4.65 -8.79 6.93
N GLY A 347 -5.50 -9.76 6.62
CA GLY A 347 -6.17 -10.66 7.55
C GLY A 347 -5.58 -12.07 7.52
N ARG A 348 -6.41 -13.08 7.78
CA ARG A 348 -5.99 -14.49 7.86
C ARG A 348 -6.00 -15.24 6.53
N SER A 349 -6.53 -14.63 5.47
CA SER A 349 -6.71 -15.26 4.17
C SER A 349 -5.83 -14.57 3.11
N SER A 350 -6.12 -14.75 1.83
CA SER A 350 -5.39 -14.15 0.72
C SER A 350 -5.66 -12.66 0.58
N ASP A 351 -4.63 -11.87 0.85
CA ASP A 351 -4.63 -10.43 0.62
C ASP A 351 -3.43 -10.05 -0.25
N ALA A 352 -3.65 -9.18 -1.23
CA ALA A 352 -2.56 -8.63 -2.02
C ALA A 352 -2.79 -7.15 -2.27
N SER A 353 -1.78 -6.33 -1.96
CA SER A 353 -1.70 -4.93 -2.40
C SER A 353 -1.19 -4.87 -3.84
N ARG A 354 -1.87 -4.10 -4.68
CA ARG A 354 -1.51 -3.90 -6.10
C ARG A 354 -1.10 -2.46 -6.42
N GLY A 355 -1.68 -1.48 -5.73
CA GLY A 355 -1.39 -0.06 -5.95
C GLY A 355 -1.10 0.69 -4.66
N ILE A 356 -0.17 1.65 -4.75
CA ILE A 356 0.17 2.58 -3.65
C ILE A 356 0.33 4.02 -4.17
N ALA A 357 -0.16 4.99 -3.41
CA ALA A 357 0.02 6.41 -3.67
C ALA A 357 0.23 7.19 -2.36
N VAL A 358 0.82 8.39 -2.47
CA VAL A 358 1.08 9.26 -1.31
C VAL A 358 0.55 10.66 -1.59
N ASP A 359 -0.20 11.24 -0.64
CA ASP A 359 -0.67 12.62 -0.76
C ASP A 359 0.39 13.66 -0.33
N ALA A 360 0.13 14.94 -0.59
CA ALA A 360 1.06 16.03 -0.23
C ALA A 360 1.28 16.18 1.29
N SER A 361 0.41 15.59 2.13
CA SER A 361 0.59 15.52 3.58
C SER A 361 1.38 14.29 4.02
N GLY A 362 1.78 13.43 3.08
CA GLY A 362 2.50 12.19 3.32
C GLY A 362 1.61 11.00 3.70
N ASN A 363 0.27 11.13 3.66
CA ASN A 363 -0.58 9.97 3.94
C ASN A 363 -0.47 8.96 2.82
N ILE A 364 -0.50 7.70 3.18
CA ILE A 364 -0.28 6.58 2.26
C ILE A 364 -1.61 5.93 1.94
N TYR A 365 -1.86 5.71 0.66
CA TYR A 365 -3.06 5.09 0.15
C TYR A 365 -2.70 3.78 -0.52
N VAL A 366 -3.38 2.69 -0.17
CA VAL A 366 -3.12 1.35 -0.68
C VAL A 366 -4.42 0.77 -1.22
N THR A 367 -4.36 0.14 -2.38
CA THR A 367 -5.44 -0.67 -2.95
C THR A 367 -4.93 -2.05 -3.36
N GLY A 368 -5.86 -2.96 -3.62
CA GLY A 368 -5.60 -4.35 -3.88
C GLY A 368 -6.88 -5.16 -3.77
N PHE A 369 -6.74 -6.45 -3.46
CA PHE A 369 -7.86 -7.33 -3.17
C PHE A 369 -7.67 -8.07 -1.84
N THR A 370 -8.79 -8.50 -1.26
CA THR A 370 -8.82 -9.29 -0.03
C THR A 370 -9.98 -10.27 -0.05
N ASP A 371 -9.75 -11.50 0.40
CA ASP A 371 -10.80 -12.47 0.77
C ASP A 371 -10.90 -12.63 2.31
N SER A 372 -10.23 -11.76 3.06
CA SER A 372 -10.14 -11.81 4.51
C SER A 372 -11.32 -11.09 5.17
N VAL A 373 -12.22 -11.87 5.78
CA VAL A 373 -13.31 -11.34 6.63
C VAL A 373 -12.78 -10.46 7.79
N ASP A 374 -11.55 -10.70 8.23
CA ASP A 374 -10.88 -9.97 9.31
C ASP A 374 -9.83 -8.95 8.82
N PHE A 375 -9.92 -8.52 7.55
CA PHE A 375 -9.06 -7.47 7.03
C PHE A 375 -9.17 -6.20 7.91
N PRO A 376 -8.06 -5.47 8.18
CA PRO A 376 -8.09 -4.29 9.02
C PRO A 376 -8.99 -3.20 8.43
N ALA A 377 -10.23 -3.08 8.91
CA ALA A 377 -11.18 -2.06 8.50
C ALA A 377 -11.25 -0.90 9.53
N ALA A 378 -11.42 0.33 9.03
CA ALA A 378 -11.64 1.51 9.85
C ALA A 378 -12.58 2.48 9.14
N ASN A 379 -13.79 2.67 9.70
CA ASN A 379 -14.88 3.44 9.07
C ASN A 379 -15.22 2.96 7.64
N PRO A 380 -15.47 1.66 7.43
CA PRO A 380 -15.69 1.13 6.09
C PRO A 380 -16.98 1.68 5.46
N LEU A 381 -16.94 1.94 4.15
CA LEU A 381 -18.09 2.29 3.30
C LEU A 381 -19.11 1.14 3.25
N GLN A 382 -18.61 -0.08 3.21
CA GLN A 382 -19.40 -1.31 3.20
C GLN A 382 -18.71 -2.43 3.99
N PRO A 383 -19.46 -3.38 4.55
CA PRO A 383 -18.87 -4.61 5.10
C PRO A 383 -18.23 -5.46 3.99
N TYR A 384 -17.40 -6.43 4.36
CA TYR A 384 -16.88 -7.47 3.46
C TYR A 384 -18.04 -8.22 2.78
N GLY A 385 -17.99 -8.37 1.46
CA GLY A 385 -18.89 -9.21 0.67
C GLY A 385 -18.53 -10.69 0.78
N ASP A 386 -19.37 -11.62 0.31
CA ASP A 386 -19.14 -13.07 0.47
C ASP A 386 -17.97 -13.60 -0.41
N PHE A 387 -17.30 -12.75 -1.20
CA PHE A 387 -16.23 -13.08 -2.16
C PHE A 387 -15.07 -12.05 -2.09
N THR A 388 -14.05 -12.22 -2.95
CA THR A 388 -12.89 -11.32 -3.03
C THR A 388 -13.30 -9.90 -3.43
N ASP A 389 -13.07 -8.94 -2.55
CA ASP A 389 -13.38 -7.53 -2.76
C ASP A 389 -12.11 -6.70 -2.98
N ALA A 390 -12.23 -5.61 -3.73
CA ALA A 390 -11.19 -4.59 -3.73
C ALA A 390 -11.18 -3.88 -2.37
N PHE A 391 -10.04 -3.34 -1.96
CA PHE A 391 -9.97 -2.50 -0.76
C PHE A 391 -9.32 -1.15 -1.03
N VAL A 392 -9.62 -0.17 -0.18
CA VAL A 392 -8.90 1.10 -0.11
C VAL A 392 -8.55 1.38 1.33
N THR A 393 -7.25 1.48 1.60
CA THR A 393 -6.69 1.81 2.91
C THR A 393 -5.96 3.14 2.84
N LYS A 394 -6.23 4.05 3.79
CA LYS A 394 -5.41 5.23 4.05
C LYS A 394 -4.71 5.10 5.39
N LEU A 395 -3.39 5.23 5.38
CA LEU A 395 -2.52 5.28 6.55
C LEU A 395 -2.02 6.70 6.76
N SER A 396 -1.79 7.08 8.01
CA SER A 396 -1.08 8.32 8.32
C SER A 396 0.35 8.29 7.77
N PRO A 397 1.04 9.43 7.63
CA PRO A 397 2.42 9.45 7.13
C PRO A 397 3.38 8.66 8.01
N SER A 398 2.99 8.53 9.27
CA SER A 398 3.74 7.74 10.24
C SER A 398 3.59 6.22 10.04
N GLY A 399 2.62 5.76 9.24
CA GLY A 399 2.21 4.35 9.12
C GLY A 399 1.52 3.77 10.36
N SER A 400 1.44 4.53 11.45
CA SER A 400 0.98 4.04 12.75
C SER A 400 -0.54 4.12 12.95
N THR A 401 -1.26 4.75 12.03
CA THR A 401 -2.71 4.93 12.13
C THR A 401 -3.39 4.59 10.83
N LEU A 402 -4.31 3.64 10.90
CA LEU A 402 -5.30 3.38 9.87
C LEU A 402 -6.34 4.51 9.92
N VAL A 403 -6.20 5.50 9.02
CA VAL A 403 -7.09 6.68 8.94
C VAL A 403 -8.47 6.23 8.49
N TYR A 404 -8.51 5.46 7.42
CA TYR A 404 -9.67 4.67 7.03
C TYR A 404 -9.23 3.40 6.32
N SER A 405 -10.10 2.41 6.30
CA SER A 405 -9.97 1.24 5.45
C SER A 405 -11.35 0.68 5.17
N THR A 406 -11.62 0.44 3.89
CA THR A 406 -12.91 -0.02 3.38
C THR A 406 -12.72 -1.09 2.32
N TYR A 407 -13.67 -2.02 2.29
CA TYR A 407 -13.93 -2.86 1.14
C TYR A 407 -14.66 -2.04 0.08
N PHE A 408 -14.56 -2.49 -1.17
CA PHE A 408 -15.16 -1.85 -2.32
C PHE A 408 -15.34 -2.90 -3.43
N GLY A 409 -16.59 -3.23 -3.74
CA GLY A 409 -16.95 -4.37 -4.59
C GLY A 409 -18.42 -4.73 -4.45
N GLY A 410 -18.89 -5.67 -5.27
CA GLY A 410 -20.23 -6.23 -5.23
C GLY A 410 -20.23 -7.68 -4.76
N SER A 411 -21.07 -8.50 -5.37
CA SER A 411 -21.29 -9.90 -4.96
C SER A 411 -20.29 -10.91 -5.54
N ASN A 412 -19.47 -10.54 -6.52
CA ASN A 412 -18.48 -11.39 -7.16
C ASN A 412 -17.06 -10.83 -6.94
N LEU A 413 -16.08 -11.34 -7.72
CA LEU A 413 -14.69 -10.91 -7.62
C LEU A 413 -14.51 -9.47 -8.09
N ASP A 414 -13.86 -8.67 -7.26
CA ASP A 414 -13.50 -7.28 -7.52
C ASP A 414 -12.04 -7.05 -7.11
N THR A 415 -11.22 -6.46 -7.99
CA THR A 415 -9.81 -6.17 -7.70
C THR A 415 -9.49 -4.72 -7.97
N GLY A 416 -8.84 -4.05 -7.01
CA GLY A 416 -8.23 -2.74 -7.23
C GLY A 416 -6.80 -2.92 -7.70
N GLU A 417 -6.49 -2.54 -8.95
CA GLU A 417 -5.17 -2.73 -9.53
C GLU A 417 -4.28 -1.50 -9.33
N SER A 418 -4.86 -0.30 -9.31
CA SER A 418 -4.10 0.95 -9.20
C SER A 418 -4.84 2.03 -8.44
N ILE A 419 -4.08 2.90 -7.77
CA ILE A 419 -4.60 4.03 -7.00
C ILE A 419 -3.80 5.31 -7.28
N ALA A 420 -4.51 6.41 -7.50
CA ALA A 420 -3.96 7.76 -7.59
C ALA A 420 -4.66 8.69 -6.59
N VAL A 421 -4.03 9.79 -6.19
CA VAL A 421 -4.59 10.72 -5.20
C VAL A 421 -4.44 12.15 -5.70
N ASP A 422 -5.53 12.93 -5.65
CA ASP A 422 -5.50 14.34 -6.04
C ASP A 422 -5.00 15.24 -4.89
N ALA A 423 -4.74 16.52 -5.21
CA ALA A 423 -4.26 17.50 -4.23
C ALA A 423 -5.24 17.77 -3.06
N LEU A 424 -6.52 17.38 -3.20
CA LEU A 424 -7.53 17.47 -2.16
C LEU A 424 -7.59 16.20 -1.28
N GLY A 425 -6.80 15.18 -1.61
CA GLY A 425 -6.74 13.91 -0.91
C GLY A 425 -7.81 12.91 -1.32
N ASN A 426 -8.54 13.12 -2.42
CA ASN A 426 -9.46 12.11 -2.95
C ASN A 426 -8.68 10.97 -3.58
N ALA A 427 -9.08 9.73 -3.30
CA ALA A 427 -8.47 8.54 -3.88
C ALA A 427 -9.23 8.10 -5.13
N TYR A 428 -8.50 7.84 -6.20
CA TYR A 428 -9.00 7.32 -7.47
C TYR A 428 -8.50 5.90 -7.63
N VAL A 429 -9.40 4.94 -7.80
CA VAL A 429 -9.06 3.52 -7.92
C VAL A 429 -9.54 3.02 -9.27
N ALA A 430 -8.68 2.27 -9.96
CA ALA A 430 -9.01 1.52 -11.16
C ALA A 430 -8.75 0.04 -10.94
N GLY A 431 -9.53 -0.80 -11.63
CA GLY A 431 -9.38 -2.24 -11.53
C GLY A 431 -10.43 -2.99 -12.35
N THR A 432 -10.72 -4.23 -11.96
CA THR A 432 -11.64 -5.13 -12.66
C THR A 432 -12.76 -5.60 -11.75
N THR A 433 -13.98 -5.68 -12.29
CA THR A 433 -15.16 -6.17 -11.58
C THR A 433 -15.87 -7.28 -12.37
N TYR A 434 -16.27 -8.33 -11.66
CA TYR A 434 -17.18 -9.39 -12.13
C TYR A 434 -18.61 -9.20 -11.57
N SER A 435 -18.80 -8.16 -10.77
CA SER A 435 -19.99 -7.95 -9.97
C SER A 435 -21.03 -7.19 -10.78
N VAL A 436 -22.21 -7.78 -10.97
CA VAL A 436 -23.36 -7.10 -11.63
C VAL A 436 -23.97 -6.02 -10.74
N ASP A 437 -23.69 -6.08 -9.45
CA ASP A 437 -24.15 -5.19 -8.39
C ASP A 437 -23.02 -4.32 -7.81
N PHE A 438 -21.95 -4.10 -8.59
CA PHE A 438 -20.85 -3.21 -8.20
C PHE A 438 -21.39 -1.83 -7.76
N PRO A 439 -20.83 -1.21 -6.69
CA PRO A 439 -21.33 0.06 -6.20
C PRO A 439 -21.13 1.18 -7.22
N THR A 440 -22.22 1.71 -7.76
CA THR A 440 -22.20 2.83 -8.71
C THR A 440 -22.77 4.11 -8.08
N VAL A 441 -22.07 5.23 -8.28
CA VAL A 441 -22.46 6.57 -7.81
C VAL A 441 -22.08 7.56 -8.89
N ASN A 442 -22.99 8.44 -9.30
CA ASN A 442 -22.75 9.43 -10.38
C ASN A 442 -22.08 8.80 -11.63
N SER A 443 -22.44 7.55 -11.95
CA SER A 443 -21.83 6.77 -13.02
C SER A 443 -22.27 7.23 -14.39
N PHE A 444 -21.35 7.15 -15.36
CA PHE A 444 -21.72 7.23 -16.77
C PHE A 444 -22.21 5.87 -17.30
N GLN A 445 -21.69 4.76 -16.76
CA GLN A 445 -22.11 3.39 -17.05
C GLN A 445 -22.57 2.70 -15.76
N THR A 446 -23.85 2.34 -15.69
CA THR A 446 -24.52 1.85 -14.48
C THR A 446 -24.60 0.32 -14.38
N ALA A 447 -24.18 -0.41 -15.42
CA ALA A 447 -24.29 -1.85 -15.49
C ALA A 447 -23.05 -2.46 -16.14
N LEU A 448 -22.70 -3.66 -15.69
CA LEU A 448 -21.69 -4.51 -16.30
C LEU A 448 -22.07 -4.81 -17.76
N GLY A 449 -21.17 -4.51 -18.69
CA GLY A 449 -21.38 -4.70 -20.12
C GLY A 449 -21.17 -6.15 -20.56
N GLY A 450 -20.13 -6.81 -20.02
CA GLY A 450 -19.71 -8.15 -20.42
C GLY A 450 -19.55 -9.12 -19.27
N PHE A 451 -18.58 -10.03 -19.38
CA PHE A 451 -18.23 -10.96 -18.30
C PHE A 451 -17.45 -10.27 -17.18
N THR A 452 -16.63 -9.29 -17.57
CA THR A 452 -15.84 -8.43 -16.69
C THR A 452 -15.74 -7.07 -17.33
N ASP A 453 -15.82 -6.01 -16.52
CA ASP A 453 -15.52 -4.66 -16.98
C ASP A 453 -14.36 -4.09 -16.16
N ALA A 454 -13.65 -3.14 -16.75
CA ALA A 454 -12.87 -2.22 -15.94
C ALA A 454 -13.82 -1.39 -15.07
N PHE A 455 -13.35 -0.90 -13.92
CA PHE A 455 -14.06 0.12 -13.17
C PHE A 455 -13.16 1.31 -12.84
N VAL A 456 -13.79 2.43 -12.52
CA VAL A 456 -13.13 3.57 -11.88
C VAL A 456 -13.99 4.15 -10.77
N ALA A 457 -13.37 4.39 -9.62
CA ALA A 457 -14.01 4.92 -8.45
C ALA A 457 -13.22 6.08 -7.85
N LYS A 458 -13.92 7.11 -7.38
CA LYS A 458 -13.36 8.23 -6.65
C LYS A 458 -13.94 8.25 -5.24
N LEU A 459 -13.10 8.06 -4.23
CA LEU A 459 -13.45 8.18 -2.82
C LEU A 459 -13.09 9.58 -2.32
N ASN A 460 -13.96 10.13 -1.47
CA ASN A 460 -13.67 11.38 -0.78
C ASN A 460 -12.46 11.24 0.18
N PRO A 461 -11.87 12.33 0.69
CA PRO A 461 -10.61 12.25 1.44
C PRO A 461 -10.71 11.54 2.79
N THR A 462 -11.94 11.40 3.30
CA THR A 462 -12.25 10.67 4.53
C THR A 462 -12.56 9.20 4.30
N GLY A 463 -12.62 8.74 3.04
CA GLY A 463 -13.02 7.38 2.68
C GLY A 463 -14.45 7.04 3.07
N SER A 464 -15.31 8.04 3.29
CA SER A 464 -16.66 7.88 3.85
C SER A 464 -17.78 7.98 2.82
N ALA A 465 -17.46 8.37 1.58
CA ALA A 465 -18.38 8.30 0.46
C ALA A 465 -17.64 8.20 -0.87
N LEU A 466 -18.29 7.59 -1.86
CA LEU A 466 -17.91 7.70 -3.26
C LEU A 466 -18.38 9.05 -3.79
N ALA A 467 -17.46 9.82 -4.38
CA ALA A 467 -17.80 10.97 -5.20
C ALA A 467 -18.37 10.51 -6.55
N TYR A 468 -17.77 9.47 -7.13
CA TYR A 468 -18.35 8.68 -8.20
C TYR A 468 -17.77 7.26 -8.22
N SER A 469 -18.46 6.35 -8.91
CA SER A 469 -17.99 5.01 -9.26
C SER A 469 -18.78 4.51 -10.45
N THR A 470 -18.10 3.94 -11.46
CA THR A 470 -18.69 3.52 -12.74
C THR A 470 -17.97 2.30 -13.29
N TYR A 471 -18.70 1.47 -14.02
CA TYR A 471 -18.11 0.50 -14.94
C TYR A 471 -17.49 1.23 -16.13
N LEU A 472 -16.61 0.54 -16.85
CA LEU A 472 -16.01 0.95 -18.12
C LEU A 472 -15.71 -0.32 -18.93
N GLY A 473 -16.64 -0.70 -19.79
CA GLY A 473 -16.53 -1.90 -20.61
C GLY A 473 -17.67 -2.04 -21.62
N GLY A 474 -17.46 -2.89 -22.63
CA GLY A 474 -18.44 -3.29 -23.63
C GLY A 474 -18.96 -4.70 -23.37
N ARG A 475 -19.36 -5.43 -24.42
CA ARG A 475 -20.03 -6.74 -24.26
C ARG A 475 -19.10 -7.92 -23.94
N ASP A 476 -17.80 -7.76 -24.11
CA ASP A 476 -16.79 -8.80 -23.86
C ASP A 476 -15.98 -8.45 -22.60
N SER A 477 -14.91 -9.19 -22.32
CA SER A 477 -14.07 -8.94 -21.14
C SER A 477 -13.18 -7.71 -21.31
N ASP A 478 -13.29 -6.81 -20.34
CA ASP A 478 -12.46 -5.62 -20.20
C ASP A 478 -11.85 -5.56 -18.79
N SER A 479 -10.68 -4.92 -18.65
CA SER A 479 -9.96 -4.86 -17.37
C SER A 479 -9.12 -3.60 -17.25
N GLY A 480 -9.20 -2.92 -16.10
CA GLY A 480 -8.42 -1.71 -15.81
C GLY A 480 -7.12 -2.07 -15.09
N SER A 481 -5.99 -1.53 -15.55
CA SER A 481 -4.67 -1.84 -14.97
C SER A 481 -4.03 -0.67 -14.24
N SER A 482 -4.25 0.57 -14.70
CA SER A 482 -3.61 1.74 -14.10
C SER A 482 -4.47 2.99 -14.16
N VAL A 483 -4.32 3.87 -13.17
CA VAL A 483 -4.96 5.18 -13.11
C VAL A 483 -3.98 6.29 -12.75
N ALA A 484 -4.08 7.43 -13.43
CA ALA A 484 -3.42 8.68 -13.09
C ALA A 484 -4.45 9.80 -12.97
N VAL A 485 -4.12 10.88 -12.26
CA VAL A 485 -5.01 12.03 -12.07
C VAL A 485 -4.27 13.34 -12.36
N ASP A 486 -4.90 14.25 -13.10
CA ASP A 486 -4.34 15.58 -13.34
C ASP A 486 -4.76 16.60 -12.26
N ALA A 487 -4.15 17.79 -12.29
CA ALA A 487 -4.45 18.87 -11.35
C ALA A 487 -5.90 19.39 -11.41
N SER A 488 -6.62 19.10 -12.51
CA SER A 488 -8.06 19.43 -12.64
C SER A 488 -8.97 18.32 -12.09
N GLY A 489 -8.40 17.20 -11.65
CA GLY A 489 -9.12 16.05 -11.12
C GLY A 489 -9.67 15.11 -12.18
N ASN A 490 -9.23 15.21 -13.44
CA ASN A 490 -9.59 14.23 -14.46
C ASN A 490 -8.83 12.92 -14.21
N ALA A 491 -9.52 11.79 -14.30
CA ALA A 491 -8.90 10.47 -14.18
C ALA A 491 -8.50 9.94 -15.57
N TYR A 492 -7.28 9.44 -15.70
CA TYR A 492 -6.74 8.81 -16.90
C TYR A 492 -6.53 7.34 -16.61
N LEU A 493 -7.02 6.47 -17.47
CA LEU A 493 -6.99 5.02 -17.27
C LEU A 493 -6.43 4.32 -18.48
N THR A 494 -5.75 3.20 -18.22
CA THR A 494 -5.35 2.24 -19.23
C THR A 494 -5.64 0.81 -18.75
N GLY A 495 -5.73 -0.11 -19.69
CA GLY A 495 -5.93 -1.53 -19.42
C GLY A 495 -6.01 -2.32 -20.72
N GLU A 496 -6.77 -3.41 -20.71
CA GLU A 496 -7.09 -4.21 -21.91
C GLU A 496 -8.60 -4.25 -22.16
N THR A 497 -8.98 -4.36 -23.43
CA THR A 497 -10.37 -4.54 -23.86
C THR A 497 -10.46 -5.56 -24.99
N ARG A 498 -11.37 -6.52 -24.87
CA ARG A 498 -11.79 -7.40 -25.98
C ARG A 498 -13.04 -6.89 -26.68
N SER A 499 -13.74 -5.96 -26.05
CA SER A 499 -15.00 -5.42 -26.51
C SER A 499 -14.79 -4.59 -27.77
N SER A 500 -15.40 -5.00 -28.87
CA SER A 500 -15.48 -4.19 -30.10
C SER A 500 -16.38 -2.95 -29.95
N ASP A 501 -17.19 -2.91 -28.90
CA ASP A 501 -18.11 -1.83 -28.53
C ASP A 501 -17.75 -1.18 -27.19
N PHE A 502 -16.46 -1.14 -26.85
CA PHE A 502 -15.97 -0.42 -25.69
C PHE A 502 -16.46 1.04 -25.67
N PRO A 503 -16.77 1.65 -24.51
CA PRO A 503 -17.22 3.03 -24.43
C PRO A 503 -16.20 4.02 -25.02
N MET A 504 -16.57 4.67 -26.13
CA MET A 504 -15.72 5.59 -26.89
C MET A 504 -16.20 7.03 -26.78
N ALA A 505 -15.25 7.96 -26.70
CA ALA A 505 -15.49 9.39 -26.81
C ALA A 505 -14.28 10.04 -27.49
N ASN A 506 -14.48 10.82 -28.54
CA ASN A 506 -13.39 11.48 -29.29
C ASN A 506 -12.15 10.58 -29.54
N PRO A 507 -12.32 9.34 -30.04
CA PRO A 507 -11.23 8.36 -30.09
C PRO A 507 -10.17 8.74 -31.14
N LEU A 508 -8.90 8.47 -30.81
CA LEU A 508 -7.81 8.40 -31.79
C LEU A 508 -8.01 7.20 -32.74
N GLN A 509 -8.32 6.04 -32.15
CA GLN A 509 -8.58 4.77 -32.81
C GLN A 509 -10.00 4.32 -32.42
N PRO A 510 -11.00 4.45 -33.31
CA PRO A 510 -12.41 4.22 -33.00
C PRO A 510 -12.84 2.73 -33.02
N ALA A 511 -11.97 1.83 -33.46
CA ALA A 511 -12.22 0.40 -33.54
C ALA A 511 -10.95 -0.37 -33.14
N PRO A 512 -11.07 -1.57 -32.55
CA PRO A 512 -9.89 -2.37 -32.21
C PRO A 512 -9.08 -2.68 -33.47
N GLY A 513 -7.76 -2.84 -33.33
CA GLY A 513 -6.85 -3.19 -34.43
C GLY A 513 -7.17 -4.56 -35.03
N GLY A 514 -7.84 -5.43 -34.25
CA GLY A 514 -8.53 -6.61 -34.74
C GLY A 514 -7.76 -7.89 -34.46
N GLY A 515 -7.77 -8.83 -35.39
CA GLY A 515 -7.07 -10.10 -35.23
C GLY A 515 -7.89 -11.22 -34.60
N ASN A 516 -7.30 -12.43 -34.63
CA ASN A 516 -7.90 -13.64 -34.11
C ASN A 516 -6.91 -14.33 -33.17
N CYS A 517 -7.28 -14.37 -31.89
CA CYS A 517 -6.46 -14.89 -30.81
C CYS A 517 -6.92 -16.27 -30.30
N GLY A 518 -7.78 -16.95 -31.05
CA GLY A 518 -8.20 -18.34 -30.79
C GLY A 518 -9.64 -18.63 -31.19
N PHE A 519 -10.14 -19.78 -30.74
CA PHE A 519 -11.54 -20.16 -30.91
C PHE A 519 -12.14 -20.50 -29.56
N LEU A 520 -13.29 -19.92 -29.23
CA LEU A 520 -14.06 -20.22 -28.02
C LEU A 520 -15.50 -20.50 -28.43
N ASP A 521 -16.08 -21.61 -27.96
CA ASP A 521 -17.48 -22.01 -28.21
C ASP A 521 -17.94 -21.93 -29.67
N GLY A 522 -17.04 -22.25 -30.61
CA GLY A 522 -17.33 -22.23 -32.05
C GLY A 522 -17.29 -20.85 -32.71
N GLY A 523 -16.93 -19.80 -31.97
CA GLY A 523 -16.67 -18.45 -32.46
C GLY A 523 -15.18 -18.10 -32.53
N ILE A 524 -14.85 -17.06 -33.31
CA ILE A 524 -13.53 -16.43 -33.31
C ILE A 524 -13.38 -15.64 -32.01
N LEU A 525 -12.28 -15.85 -31.30
CA LEU A 525 -11.92 -15.06 -30.12
C LEU A 525 -11.10 -13.84 -30.59
N PRO A 526 -11.62 -12.61 -30.48
CA PRO A 526 -10.85 -11.43 -30.86
C PRO A 526 -9.62 -11.27 -29.97
N CYS A 527 -8.55 -10.73 -30.56
CA CYS A 527 -7.44 -10.22 -29.78
C CYS A 527 -7.89 -9.01 -28.95
N TYR A 528 -7.25 -8.80 -27.81
CA TYR A 528 -7.52 -7.63 -26.97
C TYR A 528 -6.54 -6.53 -27.33
N ASP A 529 -7.02 -5.29 -27.25
CA ASP A 529 -6.21 -4.10 -27.43
C ASP A 529 -6.05 -3.38 -26.09
N ALA A 530 -5.01 -2.57 -25.97
CA ALA A 530 -4.97 -1.61 -24.89
C ALA A 530 -6.06 -0.55 -25.12
N PHE A 531 -6.56 0.06 -24.04
CA PHE A 531 -7.38 1.27 -24.15
C PHE A 531 -6.74 2.41 -23.38
N VAL A 532 -7.06 3.65 -23.78
CA VAL A 532 -6.74 4.84 -23.00
C VAL A 532 -8.01 5.67 -22.84
N ALA A 533 -8.42 5.92 -21.61
CA ALA A 533 -9.62 6.69 -21.29
C ALA A 533 -9.31 7.87 -20.37
N LYS A 534 -10.01 8.99 -20.56
CA LYS A 534 -9.98 10.15 -19.67
C LYS A 534 -11.40 10.48 -19.23
N LEU A 535 -11.67 10.43 -17.94
CA LEU A 535 -12.96 10.78 -17.35
C LEU A 535 -12.94 12.20 -16.80
N SER A 536 -14.10 12.85 -16.91
CA SER A 536 -14.34 14.15 -16.29
C SER A 536 -14.34 14.05 -14.75
N PRO A 537 -14.03 15.14 -14.02
CA PRO A 537 -13.88 15.09 -12.55
C PRO A 537 -15.14 14.66 -11.78
N PRO A 538 -16.38 14.93 -12.27
CA PRO A 538 -17.59 14.37 -11.65
C PRO A 538 -17.83 12.87 -11.92
N GLY A 539 -17.08 12.24 -12.82
CA GLY A 539 -17.27 10.84 -13.23
C GLY A 539 -18.46 10.59 -14.18
N SER A 540 -19.24 11.63 -14.49
CA SER A 540 -20.48 11.53 -15.28
C SER A 540 -20.27 11.35 -16.78
N GLY A 541 -19.03 11.24 -17.27
CA GLY A 541 -18.75 11.04 -18.68
C GLY A 541 -17.26 11.04 -19.04
N LEU A 542 -16.98 10.43 -20.19
CA LEU A 542 -15.68 10.38 -20.84
C LEU A 542 -15.40 11.70 -21.58
N ILE A 543 -14.21 12.26 -21.36
CA ILE A 543 -13.65 13.35 -22.17
C ILE A 543 -13.11 12.78 -23.47
N TYR A 544 -12.31 11.72 -23.35
CA TYR A 544 -11.96 10.86 -24.47
C TYR A 544 -11.82 9.40 -24.02
N SER A 545 -11.89 8.47 -24.97
CA SER A 545 -11.58 7.06 -24.82
C SER A 545 -11.24 6.51 -26.20
N THR A 546 -10.18 5.70 -26.30
CA THR A 546 -9.65 5.16 -27.55
C THR A 546 -9.10 3.76 -27.34
N TYR A 547 -9.16 2.91 -28.37
CA TYR A 547 -8.27 1.75 -28.45
C TYR A 547 -6.83 2.23 -28.69
N LEU A 548 -5.86 1.38 -28.39
CA LEU A 548 -4.45 1.58 -28.67
C LEU A 548 -3.82 0.19 -28.91
N GLY A 549 -3.88 -0.27 -30.15
CA GLY A 549 -3.43 -1.61 -30.52
C GLY A 549 -3.44 -1.85 -32.02
N GLY A 550 -2.82 -2.94 -32.43
CA GLY A 550 -2.76 -3.47 -33.79
C GLY A 550 -3.50 -4.79 -33.92
N SER A 551 -3.00 -5.67 -34.77
CA SER A 551 -3.69 -6.89 -35.20
C SER A 551 -3.47 -8.12 -34.31
N ASP A 552 -2.72 -8.00 -33.23
CA ASP A 552 -2.49 -9.05 -32.22
C ASP A 552 -2.72 -8.46 -30.80
N ARG A 553 -2.37 -9.21 -29.75
CA ARG A 553 -2.60 -8.82 -28.36
C ARG A 553 -1.79 -7.59 -27.97
N ASP A 554 -2.47 -6.58 -27.44
CA ASP A 554 -1.86 -5.36 -26.90
C ASP A 554 -2.45 -5.05 -25.53
N LYS A 555 -1.60 -4.73 -24.54
CA LYS A 555 -2.06 -4.46 -23.17
C LYS A 555 -1.36 -3.27 -22.58
N GLY A 556 -2.13 -2.31 -22.05
CA GLY A 556 -1.59 -1.19 -21.30
C GLY A 556 -1.50 -1.53 -19.81
N PHE A 557 -0.29 -1.48 -19.24
CA PHE A 557 -0.04 -1.78 -17.84
C PHE A 557 0.08 -0.54 -16.97
N GLY A 558 0.68 0.55 -17.48
CA GLY A 558 0.96 1.76 -16.70
C GLY A 558 0.55 3.02 -17.43
N ILE A 559 -0.01 4.00 -16.71
CA ILE A 559 -0.31 5.34 -17.22
C ILE A 559 0.19 6.42 -16.28
N ALA A 560 0.78 7.48 -16.83
CA ALA A 560 1.14 8.71 -16.14
C ALA A 560 0.63 9.94 -16.93
N VAL A 561 0.50 11.08 -16.28
CA VAL A 561 0.02 12.33 -16.91
C VAL A 561 0.92 13.50 -16.55
N ASP A 562 1.23 14.36 -17.52
CA ASP A 562 1.97 15.60 -17.27
C ASP A 562 1.05 16.79 -16.94
N ASP A 563 1.65 17.89 -16.48
CA ASP A 563 0.92 19.12 -16.11
C ASP A 563 0.17 19.78 -17.28
N LEU A 564 0.50 19.41 -18.52
CA LEU A 564 -0.19 19.87 -19.72
C LEU A 564 -1.35 18.93 -20.12
N GLY A 565 -1.53 17.82 -19.41
CA GLY A 565 -2.58 16.83 -19.62
C GLY A 565 -2.26 15.77 -20.67
N HIS A 566 -1.00 15.62 -21.10
CA HIS A 566 -0.60 14.53 -21.98
C HIS A 566 -0.56 13.22 -21.20
N ALA A 567 -1.18 12.17 -21.74
CA ALA A 567 -1.13 10.83 -21.17
C ALA A 567 0.06 10.06 -21.72
N TYR A 568 0.83 9.41 -20.86
CA TYR A 568 1.94 8.53 -21.20
C TYR A 568 1.57 7.13 -20.78
N VAL A 569 1.58 6.19 -21.72
CA VAL A 569 1.13 4.82 -21.51
C VAL A 569 2.28 3.89 -21.84
N THR A 570 2.48 2.88 -21.00
CA THR A 570 3.38 1.77 -21.26
C THR A 570 2.64 0.45 -21.17
N GLY A 571 3.15 -0.55 -21.88
CA GLY A 571 2.53 -1.86 -21.92
C GLY A 571 3.36 -2.88 -22.68
N GLU A 572 2.72 -3.96 -23.10
CA GLU A 572 3.27 -4.94 -24.05
C GLU A 572 2.45 -4.94 -25.34
N THR A 573 3.11 -5.24 -26.45
CA THR A 573 2.49 -5.38 -27.77
C THR A 573 3.04 -6.60 -28.49
N HIS A 574 2.14 -7.42 -29.03
CA HIS A 574 2.45 -8.50 -29.96
C HIS A 574 2.32 -8.04 -31.43
N SER A 575 1.87 -6.80 -31.63
CA SER A 575 1.41 -6.28 -32.92
C SER A 575 2.55 -5.62 -33.70
N LEU A 576 2.88 -6.18 -34.87
CA LEU A 576 3.79 -5.56 -35.85
C LEU A 576 3.25 -4.24 -36.42
N ASP A 577 1.95 -4.04 -36.32
CA ASP A 577 1.21 -2.86 -36.80
C ASP A 577 0.65 -2.01 -35.66
N PHE A 578 1.28 -2.07 -34.48
CA PHE A 578 0.95 -1.17 -33.37
C PHE A 578 1.02 0.31 -33.82
N PRO A 579 0.13 1.19 -33.36
CA PRO A 579 0.13 2.61 -33.75
C PRO A 579 1.44 3.31 -33.35
N ILE A 580 2.35 3.52 -34.31
CA ILE A 580 3.67 4.17 -34.12
C ILE A 580 3.73 5.59 -34.70
N VAL A 581 4.28 6.53 -33.95
CA VAL A 581 4.56 7.91 -34.36
C VAL A 581 5.93 8.32 -33.84
N HIS A 582 6.84 8.71 -34.74
CA HIS A 582 8.23 9.06 -34.38
C HIS A 582 8.92 8.00 -33.48
N PRO A 583 8.92 6.71 -33.88
CA PRO A 583 9.43 5.65 -33.01
C PRO A 583 10.94 5.76 -32.78
N LEU A 584 11.38 5.41 -31.57
CA LEU A 584 12.78 5.20 -31.21
C LEU A 584 13.36 4.00 -31.97
N GLN A 585 12.59 2.93 -32.08
CA GLN A 585 13.01 1.68 -32.72
C GLN A 585 11.82 0.93 -33.36
N PRO A 586 12.08 0.05 -34.35
CA PRO A 586 11.09 -0.88 -34.86
C PRO A 586 10.82 -2.02 -33.86
N TYR A 587 9.81 -2.83 -34.17
CA TYR A 587 9.52 -4.08 -33.46
C TYR A 587 10.71 -5.04 -33.54
N GLY A 588 11.23 -5.46 -32.39
CA GLY A 588 12.47 -6.21 -32.26
C GLY A 588 12.29 -7.71 -32.01
N GLY A 589 11.24 -8.11 -31.29
CA GLY A 589 11.07 -9.47 -30.78
C GLY A 589 9.73 -10.13 -31.12
N SER A 590 9.27 -11.04 -30.25
CA SER A 590 7.93 -11.64 -30.34
C SER A 590 6.89 -10.93 -29.48
N VAL A 591 7.35 -10.14 -28.52
CA VAL A 591 6.57 -9.22 -27.68
C VAL A 591 7.53 -8.09 -27.32
N ASP A 592 7.16 -6.85 -27.62
CA ASP A 592 7.95 -5.69 -27.20
C ASP A 592 7.16 -4.87 -26.19
N ALA A 593 7.86 -4.16 -25.30
CA ALA A 593 7.19 -3.10 -24.57
C ALA A 593 6.81 -1.99 -25.55
N PHE A 594 5.72 -1.28 -25.30
CA PHE A 594 5.46 -0.01 -26.01
C PHE A 594 5.49 1.15 -25.04
N VAL A 595 5.82 2.34 -25.56
CA VAL A 595 5.67 3.62 -24.87
C VAL A 595 4.95 4.58 -25.81
N ALA A 596 3.80 5.11 -25.39
CA ALA A 596 2.98 6.03 -26.16
C ALA A 596 2.68 7.30 -25.37
N LYS A 597 2.83 8.47 -26.00
CA LYS A 597 2.42 9.76 -25.45
C LYS A 597 1.27 10.31 -26.28
N LEU A 598 0.09 10.45 -25.69
CA LEU A 598 -1.08 11.05 -26.31
C LEU A 598 -1.14 12.55 -25.99
N ASN A 599 -1.66 13.34 -26.92
CA ASN A 599 -1.97 14.74 -26.66
C ASN A 599 -3.10 14.90 -25.64
N ALA A 600 -3.23 16.10 -25.06
CA ALA A 600 -4.19 16.36 -23.98
C ALA A 600 -5.68 16.16 -24.36
N THR A 601 -5.98 16.16 -25.67
CA THR A 601 -7.32 15.88 -26.19
C THR A 601 -7.56 14.40 -26.47
N GLY A 602 -6.53 13.55 -26.38
CA GLY A 602 -6.59 12.13 -26.72
C GLY A 602 -6.74 11.83 -28.21
N ALA A 603 -6.67 12.85 -29.07
CA ALA A 603 -6.99 12.75 -30.51
C ALA A 603 -5.75 12.48 -31.38
N GLY A 604 -4.56 12.39 -30.79
CA GLY A 604 -3.33 12.14 -31.52
C GLY A 604 -2.18 11.70 -30.62
N LEU A 605 -1.29 10.88 -31.17
CA LEU A 605 -0.02 10.51 -30.57
C LEU A 605 0.99 11.62 -30.84
N VAL A 606 1.63 12.11 -29.77
CA VAL A 606 2.82 12.96 -29.84
C VAL A 606 4.01 12.12 -30.28
N TYR A 607 4.16 10.94 -29.67
CA TYR A 607 5.03 9.87 -30.12
C TYR A 607 4.48 8.51 -29.65
N SER A 608 4.92 7.44 -30.29
CA SER A 608 4.78 6.08 -29.81
C SER A 608 5.86 5.20 -30.42
N THR A 609 6.41 4.30 -29.60
CA THR A 609 7.54 3.45 -29.97
C THR A 609 7.42 2.08 -29.35
N TYR A 610 8.01 1.09 -30.02
CA TYR A 610 8.43 -0.14 -29.39
C TYR A 610 9.67 0.10 -28.51
N LEU A 611 9.87 -0.74 -27.51
CA LEU A 611 10.98 -0.73 -26.58
C LEU A 611 11.28 -2.17 -26.14
N GLY A 612 12.35 -2.75 -26.67
CA GLY A 612 12.64 -4.17 -26.55
C GLY A 612 13.84 -4.60 -27.40
N GLY A 613 14.28 -5.83 -27.19
CA GLY A 613 15.30 -6.50 -27.99
C GLY A 613 14.68 -7.60 -28.85
N SER A 614 15.33 -8.76 -28.94
CA SER A 614 14.93 -9.86 -29.84
C SER A 614 13.98 -10.90 -29.24
N ASP A 615 13.65 -10.80 -27.96
CA ASP A 615 12.81 -11.75 -27.22
C ASP A 615 11.57 -11.03 -26.66
N ILE A 616 11.05 -11.46 -25.52
CA ILE A 616 9.89 -10.88 -24.84
C ILE A 616 10.34 -9.73 -23.94
N ASP A 617 9.72 -8.57 -24.15
CA ASP A 617 9.89 -7.37 -23.35
C ASP A 617 8.51 -6.79 -23.02
N ALA A 618 8.29 -6.40 -21.75
CA ALA A 618 7.02 -5.85 -21.30
C ALA A 618 7.25 -4.63 -20.42
N GLY A 619 6.53 -3.53 -20.67
CA GLY A 619 6.62 -2.32 -19.86
C GLY A 619 5.53 -2.29 -18.80
N ASN A 620 5.90 -2.52 -17.54
CA ASN A 620 4.95 -2.68 -16.43
C ASN A 620 4.57 -1.35 -15.75
N GLY A 621 5.50 -0.39 -15.70
CA GLY A 621 5.29 0.87 -14.96
C GLY A 621 5.92 2.08 -15.66
N ILE A 622 5.26 3.23 -15.54
CA ILE A 622 5.72 4.49 -16.10
C ILE A 622 5.55 5.64 -15.09
N ALA A 623 6.56 6.49 -14.99
CA ALA A 623 6.56 7.70 -14.17
C ALA A 623 7.22 8.86 -14.94
N LEU A 624 6.93 10.09 -14.54
CA LEU A 624 7.46 11.30 -15.18
C LEU A 624 8.31 12.10 -14.20
N ASP A 625 9.38 12.72 -14.69
CA ASP A 625 10.03 13.81 -13.95
C ASP A 625 9.35 15.16 -14.22
N SER A 626 9.73 16.19 -13.45
CA SER A 626 9.19 17.56 -13.57
C SER A 626 9.48 18.24 -14.92
N SER A 627 10.37 17.66 -15.73
CA SER A 627 10.66 18.14 -17.09
C SER A 627 9.92 17.35 -18.18
N GLY A 628 9.13 16.35 -17.80
CA GLY A 628 8.33 15.53 -18.71
C GLY A 628 9.09 14.40 -19.40
N HIS A 629 10.24 13.97 -18.87
CA HIS A 629 10.87 12.73 -19.34
C HIS A 629 10.12 11.52 -18.79
N ALA A 630 9.86 10.55 -19.65
CA ALA A 630 9.27 9.28 -19.25
C ALA A 630 10.33 8.31 -18.72
N TYR A 631 10.07 7.77 -17.53
CA TYR A 631 10.81 6.68 -16.92
C TYR A 631 9.93 5.44 -16.97
N VAL A 632 10.40 4.40 -17.66
CA VAL A 632 9.70 3.15 -17.86
C VAL A 632 10.49 2.04 -17.19
N THR A 633 9.80 1.23 -16.40
CA THR A 633 10.33 -0.02 -15.87
C THR A 633 9.53 -1.19 -16.41
N GLY A 634 10.17 -2.33 -16.58
CA GLY A 634 9.52 -3.51 -17.10
C GLY A 634 10.40 -4.73 -17.04
N GLU A 635 9.93 -5.83 -17.62
CA GLU A 635 10.63 -7.10 -17.69
C GLU A 635 11.21 -7.30 -19.09
N THR A 636 12.40 -7.89 -19.17
CA THR A 636 13.08 -8.21 -20.43
C THR A 636 13.70 -9.60 -20.39
N ARG A 637 13.48 -10.39 -21.44
CA ARG A 637 14.25 -11.61 -21.73
C ARG A 637 15.31 -11.40 -22.81
N SER A 638 15.41 -10.15 -23.29
CA SER A 638 16.25 -9.77 -24.40
C SER A 638 17.65 -9.42 -23.94
N SER A 639 18.63 -10.29 -24.24
CA SER A 639 20.05 -9.98 -24.01
C SER A 639 20.57 -8.76 -24.80
N ASN A 640 19.81 -8.32 -25.80
CA ASN A 640 20.06 -7.16 -26.65
C ASN A 640 19.05 -6.02 -26.46
N PHE A 641 18.38 -5.94 -25.29
CA PHE A 641 17.55 -4.79 -24.94
C PHE A 641 18.33 -3.46 -25.12
N PRO A 642 17.70 -2.39 -25.61
CA PRO A 642 18.37 -1.12 -25.92
C PRO A 642 18.83 -0.42 -24.63
N VAL A 643 20.13 -0.45 -24.35
CA VAL A 643 20.74 0.17 -23.15
C VAL A 643 21.58 1.40 -23.46
N VAL A 644 21.61 2.36 -22.52
CA VAL A 644 22.44 3.58 -22.57
C VAL A 644 22.96 3.85 -21.16
N HIS A 645 24.29 3.87 -21.00
CA HIS A 645 24.95 3.97 -19.69
C HIS A 645 24.47 2.89 -18.67
N PRO A 646 24.45 1.59 -19.05
CA PRO A 646 23.92 0.55 -18.18
C PRO A 646 24.76 0.37 -16.92
N LEU A 647 24.10 0.13 -15.78
CA LEU A 647 24.73 -0.25 -14.51
C LEU A 647 25.27 -1.68 -14.57
N GLN A 648 24.61 -2.54 -15.34
CA GLN A 648 24.99 -3.95 -15.48
C GLN A 648 24.55 -4.53 -16.84
N PRO A 649 25.19 -5.62 -17.30
CA PRO A 649 24.70 -6.40 -18.44
C PRO A 649 23.48 -7.25 -18.07
N TYR A 650 22.84 -7.83 -19.07
CA TYR A 650 21.82 -8.86 -18.90
C TYR A 650 22.40 -10.08 -18.17
N GLY A 651 21.75 -10.49 -17.09
CA GLY A 651 22.27 -11.49 -16.15
C GLY A 651 21.50 -12.80 -16.10
N GLY A 652 20.19 -12.79 -16.40
CA GLY A 652 19.27 -13.84 -16.00
C GLY A 652 18.37 -14.44 -17.08
N LEU A 653 17.26 -15.06 -16.63
CA LEU A 653 16.20 -15.60 -17.50
C LEU A 653 15.17 -14.53 -17.88
N THR A 654 14.88 -13.64 -16.94
CA THR A 654 14.17 -12.38 -17.13
C THR A 654 14.82 -11.39 -16.17
N ASP A 655 15.27 -10.24 -16.67
CA ASP A 655 15.75 -9.14 -15.85
C ASP A 655 14.72 -8.00 -15.86
N VAL A 656 14.78 -7.13 -14.87
CA VAL A 656 14.08 -5.84 -14.93
C VAL A 656 14.88 -4.90 -15.84
N PHE A 657 14.22 -4.08 -16.65
CA PHE A 657 14.84 -2.90 -17.26
C PHE A 657 14.35 -1.62 -16.60
N VAL A 658 15.21 -0.59 -16.58
CA VAL A 658 14.84 0.77 -16.19
C VAL A 658 15.34 1.73 -17.26
N THR A 659 14.42 2.41 -17.92
CA THR A 659 14.69 3.25 -19.10
C THR A 659 14.14 4.66 -18.90
N LYS A 660 14.96 5.68 -19.14
CA LYS A 660 14.56 7.08 -19.24
C LYS A 660 14.61 7.52 -20.71
N LEU A 661 13.47 7.90 -21.27
CA LEU A 661 13.36 8.47 -22.62
C LEU A 661 13.54 9.99 -22.58
N ASN A 662 14.07 10.56 -23.67
CA ASN A 662 14.03 12.00 -23.88
C ASN A 662 12.57 12.48 -24.07
N ILE A 663 12.33 13.79 -23.90
CA ILE A 663 10.98 14.39 -23.99
C ILE A 663 10.31 14.12 -25.35
N ALA A 664 11.09 13.97 -26.41
CA ALA A 664 10.60 13.71 -27.77
C ALA A 664 10.21 12.23 -28.00
N GLY A 665 10.58 11.32 -27.10
CA GLY A 665 10.38 9.87 -27.26
C GLY A 665 11.30 9.21 -28.30
N THR A 666 12.25 9.95 -28.89
CA THR A 666 13.09 9.47 -30.00
C THR A 666 14.49 9.04 -29.57
N GLY A 667 14.81 9.08 -28.28
CA GLY A 667 16.14 8.77 -27.76
C GLY A 667 16.11 8.34 -26.31
N LEU A 668 17.06 7.49 -25.92
CA LEU A 668 17.28 7.08 -24.54
C LEU A 668 18.27 8.03 -23.86
N VAL A 669 17.90 8.56 -22.70
CA VAL A 669 18.81 9.32 -21.82
C VAL A 669 19.60 8.37 -20.92
N TYR A 670 18.94 7.31 -20.46
CA TYR A 670 19.51 6.25 -19.63
C TYR A 670 18.71 4.98 -19.87
N SER A 671 19.38 3.82 -19.91
CA SER A 671 18.69 2.54 -19.88
C SER A 671 19.64 1.44 -19.40
N THR A 672 19.15 0.60 -18.49
CA THR A 672 19.92 -0.48 -17.87
C THR A 672 19.06 -1.72 -17.67
N TYR A 673 19.72 -2.86 -17.51
CA TYR A 673 19.18 -4.02 -16.81
C TYR A 673 19.31 -3.86 -15.29
N LEU A 674 18.48 -4.57 -14.54
CA LEU A 674 18.47 -4.67 -13.08
C LEU A 674 17.96 -6.08 -12.71
N GLY A 675 18.83 -6.93 -12.18
CA GLY A 675 18.54 -8.35 -11.99
C GLY A 675 19.80 -9.20 -11.80
N GLY A 676 19.63 -10.43 -11.32
CA GLY A 676 20.71 -11.40 -11.15
C GLY A 676 20.65 -12.52 -12.19
N GLY A 677 20.98 -13.74 -11.80
CA GLY A 677 21.13 -14.90 -12.69
C GLY A 677 19.85 -15.70 -12.96
N ASN A 678 18.70 -15.26 -12.46
CA ASN A 678 17.44 -15.99 -12.51
C ASN A 678 16.29 -15.07 -12.94
N LEU A 679 15.09 -15.25 -12.39
CA LEU A 679 13.91 -14.44 -12.68
C LEU A 679 13.88 -13.22 -11.75
N ASP A 680 13.82 -12.04 -12.34
CA ASP A 680 13.67 -10.76 -11.66
C ASP A 680 12.45 -10.03 -12.25
N LEU A 681 11.48 -9.74 -11.39
CA LEU A 681 10.16 -9.19 -11.74
C LEU A 681 10.00 -7.79 -11.16
N VAL A 682 9.16 -6.98 -11.79
CA VAL A 682 8.90 -5.59 -11.37
C VAL A 682 7.42 -5.30 -11.25
N ASP A 683 7.06 -4.58 -10.19
CA ASP A 683 5.68 -4.16 -9.91
C ASP A 683 5.44 -2.70 -10.28
N GLY A 684 6.42 -1.82 -10.12
CA GLY A 684 6.21 -0.39 -10.36
C GLY A 684 7.45 0.50 -10.25
N ILE A 685 7.27 1.76 -10.64
CA ILE A 685 8.30 2.81 -10.62
C ILE A 685 7.72 4.14 -10.12
N ALA A 686 8.52 4.88 -9.34
CA ALA A 686 8.25 6.26 -8.97
C ALA A 686 9.50 7.12 -9.21
N VAL A 687 9.31 8.42 -9.47
CA VAL A 687 10.40 9.37 -9.71
C VAL A 687 10.24 10.58 -8.79
N ASP A 688 11.32 10.99 -8.13
CA ASP A 688 11.32 12.19 -7.28
C ASP A 688 11.60 13.48 -8.08
N ALA A 689 11.49 14.62 -7.40
CA ALA A 689 11.74 15.94 -8.00
C ALA A 689 13.20 16.16 -8.47
N PHE A 690 14.15 15.32 -8.04
CA PHE A 690 15.54 15.34 -8.46
C PHE A 690 15.81 14.40 -9.64
N GLY A 691 14.81 13.63 -10.07
CA GLY A 691 14.91 12.66 -11.16
C GLY A 691 15.48 11.31 -10.73
N ASN A 692 15.49 10.99 -9.43
CA ASN A 692 15.85 9.66 -8.93
C ASN A 692 14.68 8.70 -9.15
N ALA A 693 14.96 7.54 -9.74
CA ALA A 693 13.98 6.48 -9.96
C ALA A 693 14.00 5.46 -8.80
N TYR A 694 12.83 5.11 -8.31
CA TYR A 694 12.59 4.09 -7.29
C TYR A 694 11.79 2.97 -7.93
N VAL A 695 12.31 1.75 -7.91
CA VAL A 695 11.70 0.58 -8.56
C VAL A 695 11.41 -0.47 -7.50
N THR A 696 10.23 -1.07 -7.57
CA THR A 696 9.79 -2.12 -6.63
C THR A 696 9.51 -3.40 -7.39
N GLY A 697 9.86 -4.55 -6.81
CA GLY A 697 9.70 -5.83 -7.49
C GLY A 697 10.13 -7.03 -6.64
N THR A 698 10.15 -8.20 -7.27
CA THR A 698 10.54 -9.47 -6.65
C THR A 698 11.71 -10.09 -7.39
N THR A 699 12.74 -10.51 -6.65
CA THR A 699 13.87 -11.26 -7.22
C THR A 699 13.85 -12.72 -6.75
N TYR A 700 14.08 -13.65 -7.69
CA TYR A 700 14.40 -15.05 -7.42
C TYR A 700 15.90 -15.34 -7.64
N SER A 701 16.68 -14.28 -7.84
CA SER A 701 18.11 -14.32 -8.10
C SER A 701 18.88 -14.20 -6.78
N ALA A 702 19.67 -15.23 -6.44
CA ALA A 702 20.54 -15.19 -5.25
C ALA A 702 21.71 -14.19 -5.37
N ASN A 703 21.90 -13.62 -6.56
CA ASN A 703 22.97 -12.68 -6.91
C ASN A 703 22.42 -11.34 -7.42
N PHE A 704 21.26 -10.90 -6.90
CA PHE A 704 20.69 -9.61 -7.25
C PHE A 704 21.70 -8.47 -6.96
N PRO A 705 21.85 -7.49 -7.87
CA PRO A 705 22.81 -6.39 -7.74
C PRO A 705 22.39 -5.45 -6.59
N MET A 706 23.21 -5.40 -5.54
CA MET A 706 22.91 -4.60 -4.36
C MET A 706 23.97 -3.53 -4.11
N ALA A 707 23.51 -2.31 -3.83
CA ALA A 707 24.36 -1.21 -3.39
C ALA A 707 23.72 -0.53 -2.18
N ASN A 708 24.39 -0.59 -1.03
CA ASN A 708 23.81 -0.20 0.27
C ASN A 708 22.41 -0.80 0.53
N PRO A 709 22.26 -2.13 0.38
CA PRO A 709 20.96 -2.77 0.52
C PRO A 709 20.36 -2.57 1.92
N LEU A 710 19.08 -2.92 2.06
CA LEU A 710 18.37 -2.97 3.34
C LEU A 710 18.22 -4.42 3.87
N ASP A 711 18.20 -5.43 2.97
CA ASP A 711 18.28 -6.89 3.23
C ASP A 711 19.14 -7.62 2.16
N THR A 712 20.18 -8.39 2.53
CA THR A 712 21.16 -9.04 1.62
C THR A 712 21.15 -10.54 1.72
N THR A 713 20.02 -11.06 2.18
CA THR A 713 19.72 -12.49 2.18
C THR A 713 19.29 -12.97 0.82
#